data_AF-A0A9D3XPT0-F1
#
_entry.id   AF-A0A9D3XPT0-F1
#
_cell.length_a   1.000
_cell.length_b   1.000
_cell.length_c   1.000
_cell.angle_alpha   90.00
_cell.angle_beta   90.00
_cell.angle_gamma   90.00
#
_symmetry.space_group_name_H-M   'P 1'
#
loop_
_entity.id
_entity.type
_entity.pdbx_description
1 polymer ?
#
loop_
_entity_poly.entity_id
_entity_poly.type
_entity_poly.pdbx_seq_one_letter_code
_entity_poly.pdbx_strand_id
1 'polypeptide(L)'
;MAFVHYGSEECIKSELDLFQIAPALRKASTLRCRLYQPFTESAPIDFFIAGNGIDDMDLNNTLLYLCCKIVKGDGTELAKDTAVGLVNYPVASIFSQLDVTLGDCLISQSNNCYPYRAFLESVLNYRARFTTEPMNPTMLTPFRSNNMQAQTLGQNTHKAAAAVTSKLGALKPSKQGTQGIISFRQPNNGVAAHSHEISAVFPLLPRPKVSRELCQLIGRAELISSLAMFGDGSAHTAPSPSLPRPPPHVELIWSPAMDPARPECPFQYLIETLNDNPEKKFYNIAKLGGTKYDILPYSIRVLLETAVRNCDGFLVKKEDAMNILDWKTKQNNVEVPFYPARVLLQDFTGIPAMVDFAAMREAVKNLGGDPMKVHPACPTDLTVDHSLQIDFSKCAIQNAPNPGGGDLQRPLAKVSPHKAQPRKVPCRGQTGCKGPCDAGDSSGNSGKFSAQIENTPILCPFHLQPVPEPETVLKNQEVEFGRNRERLQFFKWGSKVFRNVAVIPPGTGMAHQMNLEYLSRVVFEVKDFLYPDSVVGTDSHTTMVNGLGILGWGVGGIETEAVMLGMPVALTLPEVVGCELTGLASPLATSIDVVLSITKQLRQAGVAGKFVEFFGTGVSQLSVADRTTIANMCPEYGAILSFFPVDNVTLKHLKHTGFDKAKLESMEAYLKAVKLFRNDQISSEEPEYTQIIQIDLSSITPYVSGPKRPQDRVAITNMKSDFQACLNEKIGFKGFQIATEKQNDIVPVEYEGNEYRLSHGSVVIAAVISCTNNCNPSVMLAAGLLARKAIEAGLMVKPYIRTSLSPGSGMVTHYLSSSGVLPYLSKLGFEVVGYGCSTCVGNTAPLPEAIRNAIKQGDLVACGVLSGNKNFEGRLCDCVRANYLASPPLVVAYAIAGTVNIDFQTEPLGIDLNGKNIYLRDVWPTREELQQVEEEYVISSMFKELKEKMEKGNKRWNFLEAPESVLFPWDLKSTYIRCPSFFDKLAKEPVSLQPIENAHVLLYLGDSVTTDHISPAGSIARNSAAAKYLTNKGLTPREFNSYGARRGNDAVMTRGTFANIKLLNKFIGKPAPKTVHFPSGQTLDVFEAAELYQKEGIPLIILAGKKYGLGSSRDWTAKGPFLLGVKAVIAESYEKIHKGHLIGIGIAPLQFLPGENANVLGLTGKEQFSVSFPQELFPGITLDIKTNTGKVFSVIASFENDVETTIYKHGGILNYVARRFL
;
A
#
# COMPACT_ATOMS: atom_id res chain seq x y z
N MET A 1 -32.84 -10.76 -23.48
CA MET A 1 -31.85 -10.60 -24.57
C MET A 1 -31.06 -9.34 -24.30
N ALA A 2 -29.75 -9.35 -24.57
CA ALA A 2 -29.12 -8.12 -25.03
C ALA A 2 -29.48 -7.95 -26.50
N PHE A 3 -29.84 -6.72 -26.89
CA PHE A 3 -29.51 -6.22 -28.21
C PHE A 3 -28.83 -4.88 -28.00
N VAL A 4 -27.55 -4.78 -28.33
CA VAL A 4 -26.98 -3.57 -28.89
C VAL A 4 -25.90 -3.99 -29.88
N HIS A 5 -26.21 -3.76 -31.14
CA HIS A 5 -25.37 -2.90 -31.96
C HIS A 5 -26.40 -2.17 -32.85
N TYR A 6 -26.04 -1.25 -33.71
CA TYR A 6 -25.45 -1.78 -34.91
C TYR A 6 -24.44 -0.78 -35.45
N GLY A 7 -23.42 -0.54 -34.62
CA GLY A 7 -22.14 0.05 -35.02
C GLY A 7 -21.34 0.79 -33.94
N SER A 8 -21.92 1.20 -32.80
CA SER A 8 -21.21 2.06 -31.85
C SER A 8 -20.26 1.34 -30.89
N GLU A 9 -19.13 2.00 -30.64
CA GLU A 9 -18.12 1.65 -29.64
C GLU A 9 -18.72 1.64 -28.25
N GLU A 10 -19.60 2.57 -28.00
CA GLU A 10 -20.47 2.53 -26.88
C GLU A 10 -21.51 1.38 -27.18
N CYS A 11 -22.15 0.78 -26.22
CA CYS A 11 -22.76 1.73 -25.35
C CYS A 11 -22.24 1.78 -23.93
N ILE A 12 -21.21 0.94 -23.66
CA ILE A 12 -20.19 0.93 -22.58
C ILE A 12 -20.53 1.69 -21.29
N LYS A 13 -21.78 1.65 -20.80
CA LYS A 13 -22.16 2.21 -19.50
C LYS A 13 -23.14 1.27 -18.78
N SER A 14 -22.87 1.20 -17.47
CA SER A 14 -23.11 0.15 -16.47
C SER A 14 -24.61 -0.05 -16.08
N GLU A 15 -25.05 -1.00 -15.25
CA GLU A 15 -24.43 -1.45 -13.99
C GLU A 15 -23.70 -2.79 -14.06
N LEU A 16 -22.45 -2.62 -14.47
CA LEU A 16 -21.27 -3.46 -14.27
C LEU A 16 -21.48 -4.87 -14.77
N ASP A 17 -21.85 -4.86 -16.04
CA ASP A 17 -21.42 -5.87 -17.00
C ASP A 17 -22.18 -7.18 -16.91
N LEU A 18 -23.38 -7.10 -17.49
CA LEU A 18 -23.92 -8.06 -18.47
C LEU A 18 -22.90 -8.61 -19.52
N PHE A 19 -21.59 -8.34 -19.39
CA PHE A 19 -20.56 -8.36 -20.45
C PHE A 19 -19.32 -9.21 -20.16
N GLN A 20 -19.24 -10.02 -19.09
CA GLN A 20 -18.05 -10.88 -18.89
C GLN A 20 -18.23 -12.38 -19.18
N ILE A 21 -19.41 -12.88 -19.55
CA ILE A 21 -19.51 -14.25 -20.07
C ILE A 21 -20.37 -14.31 -21.32
N ALA A 22 -19.76 -14.80 -22.41
CA ALA A 22 -20.47 -15.32 -23.57
C ALA A 22 -21.34 -16.53 -23.15
N PRO A 23 -22.65 -16.57 -23.46
CA PRO A 23 -23.40 -17.81 -23.35
C PRO A 23 -22.90 -18.78 -24.42
N ALA A 24 -22.11 -19.77 -24.02
CA ALA A 24 -21.77 -20.89 -24.90
C ALA A 24 -23.09 -21.60 -25.26
N LEU A 25 -23.41 -21.58 -26.55
CA LEU A 25 -24.51 -22.34 -27.15
C LEU A 25 -24.19 -23.83 -26.99
N ARG A 26 -24.52 -24.41 -25.84
CA ARG A 26 -24.49 -25.87 -25.66
C ARG A 26 -25.84 -26.40 -26.09
N LYS A 27 -25.86 -27.16 -27.18
CA LYS A 27 -26.99 -28.00 -27.62
C LYS A 27 -27.52 -28.76 -26.40
N ALA A 28 -28.69 -28.38 -25.90
CA ALA A 28 -29.40 -29.15 -24.89
C ALA A 28 -30.26 -30.19 -25.61
N SER A 29 -29.99 -31.47 -25.40
CA SER A 29 -30.90 -32.54 -25.81
C SER A 29 -32.18 -32.45 -24.98
N THR A 30 -33.29 -32.24 -25.67
CA THR A 30 -34.65 -32.08 -25.15
C THR A 30 -35.10 -33.26 -24.31
N LEU A 31 -35.46 -33.02 -23.05
CA LEU A 31 -36.28 -33.93 -22.25
C LEU A 31 -37.58 -33.20 -21.89
N ARG A 32 -38.57 -33.36 -22.79
CA ARG A 32 -40.01 -33.02 -22.68
C ARG A 32 -40.36 -31.56 -22.32
N CYS A 33 -40.71 -30.77 -23.33
CA CYS A 33 -41.53 -29.56 -23.15
C CYS A 33 -43.01 -29.94 -22.95
N ARG A 34 -43.69 -29.32 -21.97
CA ARG A 34 -45.16 -29.23 -21.90
C ARG A 34 -45.56 -27.79 -22.23
N LEU A 35 -46.45 -27.64 -23.20
CA LEU A 35 -47.00 -26.34 -23.62
C LEU A 35 -48.21 -26.00 -22.75
N TYR A 36 -48.27 -24.77 -22.25
CA TYR A 36 -49.39 -24.23 -21.47
C TYR A 36 -50.08 -23.10 -22.25
N GLN A 37 -51.38 -22.89 -22.01
CA GLN A 37 -52.18 -21.83 -22.66
C GLN A 37 -51.74 -20.42 -22.20
N PRO A 38 -51.95 -19.36 -23.00
CA PRO A 38 -51.53 -17.99 -22.68
C PRO A 38 -52.15 -17.40 -21.40
N PHE A 39 -51.45 -16.45 -20.77
CA PHE A 39 -51.72 -15.80 -19.47
C PHE A 39 -52.99 -14.90 -19.40
N THR A 40 -54.02 -15.15 -20.20
CA THR A 40 -55.22 -14.31 -20.27
C THR A 40 -56.40 -14.82 -19.43
N GLU A 41 -56.33 -16.02 -18.87
CA GLU A 41 -57.36 -16.57 -17.97
C GLU A 41 -56.80 -16.79 -16.56
N SER A 42 -57.58 -16.40 -15.54
CA SER A 42 -57.23 -16.32 -14.11
C SER A 42 -56.92 -17.66 -13.40
N ALA A 43 -56.58 -18.71 -14.15
CA ALA A 43 -56.21 -20.02 -13.62
C ALA A 43 -54.70 -20.11 -13.33
N PRO A 44 -54.27 -20.74 -12.23
CA PRO A 44 -52.86 -20.88 -11.90
C PRO A 44 -52.14 -21.87 -12.85
N ILE A 45 -50.86 -21.61 -13.14
CA ILE A 45 -49.99 -22.55 -13.87
C ILE A 45 -49.25 -23.41 -12.85
N ASP A 46 -49.56 -24.70 -12.84
CA ASP A 46 -49.03 -25.68 -11.89
C ASP A 46 -47.86 -26.47 -12.47
N PHE A 47 -46.73 -26.44 -11.76
CA PHE A 47 -45.53 -27.22 -12.04
C PHE A 47 -45.37 -28.32 -11.01
N PHE A 48 -45.48 -29.57 -11.46
CA PHE A 48 -45.25 -30.75 -10.65
C PHE A 48 -43.77 -31.13 -10.71
N ILE A 49 -43.11 -31.11 -9.56
CA ILE A 49 -41.71 -31.53 -9.46
C ILE A 49 -41.65 -32.81 -8.61
N ALA A 50 -41.19 -33.90 -9.22
CA ALA A 50 -41.07 -35.18 -8.53
C ALA A 50 -39.80 -35.20 -7.67
N GLY A 51 -39.92 -35.58 -6.39
CA GLY A 51 -38.79 -35.74 -5.49
C GLY A 51 -37.89 -36.93 -5.88
N ASN A 52 -36.62 -36.87 -5.49
CA ASN A 52 -35.57 -37.80 -5.93
C ASN A 52 -35.55 -39.13 -5.12
N GLY A 53 -36.65 -39.47 -4.44
CA GLY A 53 -36.79 -40.71 -3.67
C GLY A 53 -36.14 -40.71 -2.27
N ILE A 54 -35.46 -39.63 -1.85
CA ILE A 54 -34.91 -39.48 -0.50
C ILE A 54 -35.25 -38.08 0.01
N ASP A 55 -36.50 -37.91 0.45
CA ASP A 55 -37.10 -36.79 1.22
C ASP A 55 -36.85 -35.31 0.82
N ASP A 56 -35.93 -34.99 -0.10
CA ASP A 56 -35.54 -33.62 -0.50
C ASP A 56 -35.73 -33.42 -2.01
N MET A 57 -36.07 -32.19 -2.42
CA MET A 57 -36.13 -31.77 -3.84
C MET A 57 -34.81 -31.08 -4.23
N ASP A 58 -33.95 -31.76 -5.01
CA ASP A 58 -32.71 -31.14 -5.51
C ASP A 58 -33.00 -30.20 -6.69
N LEU A 59 -33.17 -28.92 -6.37
CA LEU A 59 -33.36 -27.89 -7.38
C LEU A 59 -32.11 -27.68 -8.24
N ASN A 60 -30.89 -28.00 -7.79
CA ASN A 60 -29.65 -27.67 -8.53
C ASN A 60 -29.60 -28.29 -9.94
N ASN A 61 -30.36 -29.35 -10.20
CA ASN A 61 -30.39 -30.06 -11.48
C ASN A 61 -31.71 -29.91 -12.26
N THR A 62 -32.66 -29.09 -11.80
CA THR A 62 -33.97 -28.90 -12.47
C THR A 62 -34.03 -27.54 -13.17
N LEU A 63 -34.09 -27.53 -14.50
CA LEU A 63 -34.15 -26.30 -15.31
C LEU A 63 -35.59 -26.02 -15.75
N LEU A 64 -36.10 -24.82 -15.44
CA LEU A 64 -37.40 -24.37 -15.94
C LEU A 64 -37.21 -23.62 -17.27
N TYR A 65 -37.87 -24.07 -18.32
CA TYR A 65 -37.86 -23.42 -19.64
C TYR A 65 -39.18 -22.68 -19.85
N LEU A 66 -39.13 -21.36 -20.07
CA LEU A 66 -40.28 -20.54 -20.44
C LEU A 66 -40.06 -19.98 -21.85
N CYS A 67 -41.03 -20.24 -22.73
CA CYS A 67 -41.02 -19.80 -24.13
C CYS A 67 -42.25 -18.94 -24.39
N CYS A 68 -42.05 -17.76 -24.95
CA CYS A 68 -43.09 -16.74 -25.10
C CYS A 68 -42.96 -16.03 -26.47
N LYS A 69 -44.07 -15.61 -27.11
CA LYS A 69 -44.24 -14.92 -28.41
C LYS A 69 -44.66 -13.41 -28.43
N ILE A 70 -43.84 -12.47 -28.92
CA ILE A 70 -44.19 -11.02 -28.89
C ILE A 70 -45.25 -10.64 -29.94
N VAL A 71 -46.32 -9.96 -29.50
CA VAL A 71 -47.37 -9.37 -30.35
C VAL A 71 -47.46 -7.85 -30.15
N LYS A 72 -47.93 -7.12 -31.16
CA LYS A 72 -48.32 -5.70 -31.07
C LYS A 72 -49.53 -5.53 -30.15
N GLY A 73 -49.83 -4.31 -29.73
CA GLY A 73 -50.98 -3.99 -28.87
C GLY A 73 -52.35 -4.38 -29.46
N ASP A 74 -52.42 -4.67 -30.76
CA ASP A 74 -53.60 -5.18 -31.46
C ASP A 74 -53.63 -6.72 -31.60
N GLY A 75 -52.66 -7.43 -31.02
CA GLY A 75 -52.54 -8.89 -31.05
C GLY A 75 -51.83 -9.47 -32.27
N THR A 76 -51.37 -8.65 -33.23
CA THR A 76 -50.65 -9.12 -34.41
C THR A 76 -49.16 -9.35 -34.14
N GLU A 77 -48.52 -10.33 -34.80
CA GLU A 77 -47.13 -10.69 -34.53
C GLU A 77 -46.13 -9.56 -34.92
N LEU A 78 -45.10 -9.37 -34.10
CA LEU A 78 -43.99 -8.48 -34.44
C LEU A 78 -43.07 -9.17 -35.47
N ALA A 79 -42.71 -8.46 -36.55
CA ALA A 79 -41.74 -8.97 -37.52
C ALA A 79 -40.35 -9.14 -36.86
N LYS A 80 -39.62 -10.20 -37.23
CA LYS A 80 -38.37 -10.65 -36.57
C LYS A 80 -37.24 -9.59 -36.51
N ASP A 81 -37.35 -8.58 -37.35
CA ASP A 81 -36.36 -7.58 -37.71
C ASP A 81 -36.77 -6.16 -37.27
N THR A 82 -37.85 -6.05 -36.49
CA THR A 82 -38.36 -4.77 -35.97
C THR A 82 -37.45 -4.21 -34.87
N ALA A 83 -37.02 -2.94 -34.97
CA ALA A 83 -36.20 -2.27 -33.96
C ALA A 83 -37.02 -1.98 -32.67
N VAL A 84 -36.52 -2.44 -31.52
CA VAL A 84 -37.15 -2.27 -30.19
C VAL A 84 -36.14 -1.71 -29.18
N GLY A 85 -36.58 -0.78 -28.33
CA GLY A 85 -35.75 -0.14 -27.28
C GLY A 85 -35.63 -0.95 -25.99
N LEU A 86 -34.68 -0.55 -25.13
CA LEU A 86 -34.33 -1.24 -23.87
C LEU A 86 -35.44 -1.16 -22.80
N VAL A 87 -35.86 -2.33 -22.28
CA VAL A 87 -36.56 -2.45 -20.99
C VAL A 87 -35.71 -3.33 -20.08
N ASN A 88 -35.21 -2.77 -18.98
CA ASN A 88 -34.49 -3.50 -17.95
C ASN A 88 -35.48 -4.39 -17.14
N TYR A 89 -35.10 -5.65 -16.89
CA TYR A 89 -35.75 -6.61 -15.98
C TYR A 89 -37.15 -7.17 -16.35
N PRO A 90 -37.32 -7.83 -17.50
CA PRO A 90 -38.59 -8.48 -17.87
C PRO A 90 -39.05 -9.56 -16.86
N VAL A 91 -38.10 -10.28 -16.24
CA VAL A 91 -38.40 -11.24 -15.17
C VAL A 91 -38.90 -10.53 -13.92
N ALA A 92 -38.33 -9.38 -13.55
CA ALA A 92 -38.87 -8.58 -12.43
C ALA A 92 -40.31 -8.14 -12.71
N SER A 93 -40.60 -7.66 -13.92
CA SER A 93 -41.97 -7.29 -14.30
C SER A 93 -42.96 -8.47 -14.20
N ILE A 94 -42.58 -9.66 -14.67
CA ILE A 94 -43.44 -10.85 -14.59
C ILE A 94 -43.70 -11.26 -13.13
N PHE A 95 -42.67 -11.34 -12.30
CA PHE A 95 -42.80 -11.71 -10.89
C PHE A 95 -43.39 -10.60 -10.00
N SER A 96 -43.36 -9.35 -10.46
CA SER A 96 -44.06 -8.24 -9.81
C SER A 96 -45.58 -8.32 -9.97
N GLN A 97 -46.07 -9.19 -10.86
CA GLN A 97 -47.47 -9.32 -11.23
C GLN A 97 -48.04 -10.72 -10.93
N LEU A 98 -47.23 -11.65 -10.41
CA LEU A 98 -47.63 -13.03 -10.12
C LEU A 98 -47.33 -13.41 -8.68
N ASP A 99 -48.33 -13.99 -8.02
CA ASP A 99 -48.18 -14.71 -6.76
C ASP A 99 -47.58 -16.10 -7.04
N VAL A 100 -46.64 -16.52 -6.20
CA VAL A 100 -46.00 -17.84 -6.26
C VAL A 100 -46.38 -18.63 -5.03
N THR A 101 -46.96 -19.81 -5.24
CA THR A 101 -47.44 -20.71 -4.20
C THR A 101 -46.75 -22.07 -4.31
N LEU A 102 -46.58 -22.74 -3.17
CA LEU A 102 -46.15 -24.14 -3.08
C LEU A 102 -47.26 -24.92 -2.39
N GLY A 103 -47.98 -25.75 -3.13
CA GLY A 103 -49.31 -26.22 -2.73
C GLY A 103 -50.23 -25.03 -2.47
N ASP A 104 -50.97 -25.04 -1.36
CA ASP A 104 -51.85 -23.92 -0.97
C ASP A 104 -51.11 -22.78 -0.22
N CYS A 105 -49.78 -22.88 -0.08
CA CYS A 105 -48.98 -21.93 0.70
C CYS A 105 -48.40 -20.83 -0.20
N LEU A 106 -48.77 -19.57 0.04
CA LEU A 106 -48.21 -18.41 -0.64
C LEU A 106 -46.76 -18.16 -0.18
N ILE A 107 -45.83 -18.39 -1.10
CA ILE A 107 -44.39 -18.28 -0.88
C ILE A 107 -43.91 -16.86 -1.21
N SER A 108 -44.46 -16.28 -2.27
CA SER A 108 -44.19 -14.90 -2.66
C SER A 108 -45.44 -14.23 -3.20
N GLN A 109 -45.67 -12.99 -2.78
CA GLN A 109 -46.66 -12.12 -3.41
C GLN A 109 -46.06 -11.42 -4.62
N SER A 110 -46.93 -11.02 -5.55
CA SER A 110 -46.59 -10.16 -6.68
C SER A 110 -46.03 -8.81 -6.20
N ASN A 111 -44.69 -8.66 -6.16
CA ASN A 111 -44.03 -7.41 -5.74
C ASN A 111 -42.62 -7.26 -6.37
N ASN A 112 -42.06 -6.04 -6.30
CA ASN A 112 -40.78 -5.66 -6.94
C ASN A 112 -39.50 -6.04 -6.14
N CYS A 113 -39.57 -6.97 -5.18
CA CYS A 113 -38.41 -7.33 -4.35
C CYS A 113 -37.67 -8.55 -4.92
N TYR A 114 -36.33 -8.53 -4.94
CA TYR A 114 -35.50 -9.55 -5.59
C TYR A 114 -34.79 -10.57 -4.64
N PRO A 115 -35.45 -11.30 -3.69
CA PRO A 115 -34.76 -12.32 -2.88
C PRO A 115 -35.32 -13.76 -2.99
N TYR A 116 -35.82 -14.21 -4.15
CA TYR A 116 -36.57 -15.48 -4.24
C TYR A 116 -35.71 -16.76 -4.22
N ARG A 117 -34.47 -16.71 -4.71
CA ARG A 117 -33.57 -17.88 -4.78
C ARG A 117 -33.18 -18.41 -3.40
N ALA A 118 -32.63 -17.53 -2.56
CA ALA A 118 -32.15 -17.91 -1.24
C ALA A 118 -33.27 -18.44 -0.33
N PHE A 119 -34.50 -17.96 -0.52
CA PHE A 119 -35.66 -18.39 0.25
C PHE A 119 -36.16 -19.78 -0.18
N LEU A 120 -36.35 -20.01 -1.48
CA LEU A 120 -36.74 -21.32 -2.02
C LEU A 120 -35.67 -22.39 -1.74
N GLU A 121 -34.38 -22.04 -1.89
CA GLU A 121 -33.26 -22.93 -1.53
C GLU A 121 -33.24 -23.27 -0.03
N SER A 122 -33.60 -22.32 0.85
CA SER A 122 -33.62 -22.55 2.30
C SER A 122 -34.82 -23.40 2.75
N VAL A 123 -35.99 -23.21 2.14
CA VAL A 123 -37.22 -23.93 2.51
C VAL A 123 -37.19 -25.38 2.01
N LEU A 124 -36.63 -25.62 0.82
CA LEU A 124 -36.69 -26.93 0.15
C LEU A 124 -35.51 -27.86 0.48
N ASN A 125 -34.45 -27.37 1.15
CA ASN A 125 -33.23 -28.15 1.46
C ASN A 125 -32.92 -28.30 2.97
N TYR A 126 -33.83 -27.94 3.89
CA TYR A 126 -33.57 -28.06 5.34
C TYR A 126 -34.46 -29.11 6.02
N ARG A 127 -33.86 -30.23 6.43
CA ARG A 127 -34.50 -31.26 7.28
C ARG A 127 -34.33 -30.95 8.76
N ALA A 128 -35.43 -31.05 9.51
CA ALA A 128 -35.44 -31.05 10.97
C ALA A 128 -34.75 -32.31 11.53
N ARG A 129 -33.61 -32.13 12.21
CA ARG A 129 -33.02 -33.13 13.13
C ARG A 129 -33.05 -32.62 14.57
N PHE A 130 -34.22 -32.28 15.11
CA PHE A 130 -34.46 -32.25 16.55
C PHE A 130 -35.93 -32.56 16.81
N THR A 131 -36.24 -33.85 16.97
CA THR A 131 -37.46 -34.28 17.64
C THR A 131 -37.32 -34.05 19.14
N THR A 132 -38.34 -33.46 19.76
CA THR A 132 -38.65 -33.31 21.20
C THR A 132 -38.38 -31.99 21.94
N GLU A 133 -37.95 -30.91 21.29
CA GLU A 133 -38.05 -29.57 21.91
C GLU A 133 -38.74 -28.54 20.99
N PRO A 134 -39.56 -27.62 21.55
CA PRO A 134 -40.23 -26.59 20.76
C PRO A 134 -39.19 -25.67 20.09
N MET A 135 -39.29 -25.53 18.77
CA MET A 135 -38.39 -24.71 17.96
C MET A 135 -38.34 -23.27 18.47
N ASN A 136 -37.14 -22.80 18.80
CA ASN A 136 -36.88 -21.41 19.12
C ASN A 136 -36.90 -20.57 17.82
N PRO A 137 -37.73 -19.51 17.70
CA PRO A 137 -37.92 -18.73 16.47
C PRO A 137 -36.66 -17.99 15.96
N THR A 138 -35.53 -18.14 16.63
CA THR A 138 -34.23 -17.57 16.24
C THR A 138 -33.49 -18.38 15.16
N MET A 139 -33.85 -19.65 14.93
CA MET A 139 -33.11 -20.53 14.02
C MET A 139 -33.49 -20.42 12.52
N LEU A 140 -34.54 -19.68 12.16
CA LEU A 140 -34.93 -19.40 10.77
C LEU A 140 -34.63 -17.94 10.36
N THR A 141 -33.56 -17.35 10.90
CA THR A 141 -33.06 -16.07 10.40
C THR A 141 -31.99 -16.32 9.33
N PRO A 142 -32.20 -15.91 8.06
CA PRO A 142 -31.11 -15.91 7.09
C PRO A 142 -30.05 -14.92 7.59
N PHE A 143 -28.78 -15.29 7.37
CA PHE A 143 -27.56 -14.52 7.67
C PHE A 143 -27.80 -13.04 7.99
N ARG A 144 -27.59 -12.66 9.25
CA ARG A 144 -27.36 -11.27 9.65
C ARG A 144 -26.04 -10.79 9.05
N SER A 145 -26.09 -10.34 7.81
CA SER A 145 -25.10 -9.39 7.30
C SER A 145 -25.45 -8.02 7.89
N ASN A 146 -24.54 -7.47 8.69
CA ASN A 146 -24.65 -6.10 9.20
C ASN A 146 -24.31 -5.13 8.06
N ASN A 147 -25.25 -4.97 7.13
CA ASN A 147 -25.36 -3.82 6.23
C ASN A 147 -26.85 -3.56 5.99
N MET A 148 -27.34 -2.49 6.59
CA MET A 148 -28.74 -2.11 6.53
C MET A 148 -28.98 -1.13 5.36
N GLN A 149 -29.09 -1.66 4.15
CA GLN A 149 -30.11 -1.16 3.20
C GLN A 149 -31.29 -2.15 3.06
N ALA A 150 -31.29 -3.26 3.81
CA ALA A 150 -32.32 -4.31 3.72
C ALA A 150 -33.39 -4.26 4.84
N GLN A 151 -33.65 -3.12 5.48
CA GLN A 151 -34.57 -3.09 6.63
C GLN A 151 -36.00 -2.66 6.33
N THR A 152 -36.25 -1.94 5.24
CA THR A 152 -37.63 -1.67 4.79
C THR A 152 -38.22 -2.90 4.08
N LEU A 153 -37.38 -3.73 3.43
CA LEU A 153 -37.74 -5.10 3.01
C LEU A 153 -37.87 -6.04 4.22
N GLY A 154 -36.95 -5.92 5.18
CA GLY A 154 -36.80 -6.79 6.35
C GLY A 154 -38.05 -6.90 7.23
N GLN A 155 -38.77 -5.80 7.47
CA GLN A 155 -39.96 -5.83 8.35
C GLN A 155 -41.17 -6.52 7.71
N ASN A 156 -41.34 -6.41 6.39
CA ASN A 156 -42.38 -7.14 5.66
C ASN A 156 -42.00 -8.62 5.49
N THR A 157 -40.73 -8.93 5.26
CA THR A 157 -40.24 -10.33 5.21
C THR A 157 -40.27 -11.01 6.58
N HIS A 158 -40.09 -10.30 7.70
CA HIS A 158 -40.18 -10.88 9.04
C HIS A 158 -41.63 -11.20 9.46
N LYS A 159 -42.60 -10.34 9.12
CA LYS A 159 -44.03 -10.65 9.33
C LYS A 159 -44.51 -11.76 8.39
N ALA A 160 -44.04 -11.79 7.14
CA ALA A 160 -44.33 -12.87 6.19
C ALA A 160 -43.69 -14.21 6.62
N ALA A 161 -42.41 -14.21 7.03
CA ALA A 161 -41.72 -15.41 7.51
C ALA A 161 -42.34 -15.95 8.80
N ALA A 162 -42.77 -15.10 9.74
CA ALA A 162 -43.46 -15.55 10.95
C ALA A 162 -44.85 -16.15 10.66
N ALA A 163 -45.60 -15.55 9.73
CA ALA A 163 -46.91 -16.07 9.29
C ALA A 163 -46.81 -17.34 8.43
N VAL A 164 -45.73 -17.51 7.67
CA VAL A 164 -45.46 -18.70 6.84
C VAL A 164 -44.90 -19.84 7.71
N THR A 165 -44.04 -19.56 8.68
CA THR A 165 -43.53 -20.59 9.62
C THR A 165 -44.65 -21.14 10.51
N SER A 166 -45.61 -20.31 10.93
CA SER A 166 -46.79 -20.78 11.68
C SER A 166 -47.77 -21.59 10.83
N LYS A 167 -47.81 -21.38 9.50
CA LYS A 167 -48.66 -22.13 8.56
C LYS A 167 -47.98 -23.41 8.04
N LEU A 168 -46.65 -23.42 7.86
CA LEU A 168 -45.86 -24.60 7.48
C LEU A 168 -45.82 -25.65 8.60
N GLY A 169 -45.85 -25.23 9.87
CA GLY A 169 -45.99 -26.14 11.01
C GLY A 169 -47.32 -26.93 11.04
N ALA A 170 -48.31 -26.54 10.23
CA ALA A 170 -49.59 -27.26 10.10
C ALA A 170 -49.58 -28.35 9.01
N LEU A 171 -48.54 -28.42 8.17
CA LEU A 171 -48.39 -29.50 7.18
C LEU A 171 -47.77 -30.73 7.87
N LYS A 172 -48.62 -31.65 8.33
CA LYS A 172 -48.17 -32.97 8.80
C LYS A 172 -47.50 -33.71 7.63
N PRO A 173 -46.31 -34.33 7.82
CA PRO A 173 -45.72 -35.16 6.79
C PRO A 173 -46.62 -36.40 6.58
N SER A 174 -47.26 -36.50 5.43
CA SER A 174 -47.89 -37.74 5.00
C SER A 174 -46.79 -38.73 4.60
N LYS A 175 -46.96 -40.01 4.95
CA LYS A 175 -45.95 -41.07 4.78
C LYS A 175 -45.74 -41.55 3.33
N GLN A 176 -45.99 -40.71 2.33
CA GLN A 176 -45.67 -41.01 0.92
C GLN A 176 -44.94 -39.81 0.31
N GLY A 177 -43.83 -40.08 -0.37
CA GLY A 177 -42.80 -39.11 -0.77
C GLY A 177 -43.35 -37.74 -1.18
N THR A 178 -42.79 -36.70 -0.56
CA THR A 178 -43.21 -35.30 -0.71
C THR A 178 -43.16 -34.89 -2.19
N GLN A 179 -44.32 -34.75 -2.82
CA GLN A 179 -44.47 -34.11 -4.12
C GLN A 179 -44.82 -32.63 -3.89
N GLY A 180 -44.01 -31.72 -4.44
CA GLY A 180 -44.26 -30.28 -4.38
C GLY A 180 -44.88 -29.78 -5.69
N ILE A 181 -46.05 -29.13 -5.59
CA ILE A 181 -46.66 -28.40 -6.71
C ILE A 181 -46.31 -26.94 -6.54
N ILE A 182 -45.61 -26.34 -7.51
CA ILE A 182 -45.36 -24.89 -7.54
C ILE A 182 -46.35 -24.25 -8.50
N SER A 183 -47.14 -23.30 -8.02
CA SER A 183 -48.23 -22.69 -8.77
C SER A 183 -48.04 -21.18 -8.89
N PHE A 184 -48.21 -20.64 -10.09
CA PHE A 184 -48.11 -19.20 -10.39
C PHE A 184 -49.50 -18.63 -10.71
N ARG A 185 -49.92 -17.56 -10.03
CA ARG A 185 -51.28 -16.99 -10.19
C ARG A 185 -51.25 -15.47 -10.25
N GLN A 186 -52.10 -14.85 -11.06
CA GLN A 186 -52.30 -13.40 -10.99
C GLN A 186 -53.18 -13.03 -9.77
N PRO A 187 -52.86 -11.93 -9.06
CA PRO A 187 -53.70 -11.42 -7.97
C PRO A 187 -54.98 -10.79 -8.53
N ASN A 188 -56.12 -10.98 -7.84
CA ASN A 188 -57.49 -10.61 -8.24
C ASN A 188 -57.80 -9.10 -8.31
N ASN A 189 -56.81 -8.24 -8.58
CA ASN A 189 -56.99 -6.78 -8.63
C ASN A 189 -56.79 -6.24 -10.05
N GLY A 190 -57.77 -6.45 -10.91
CA GLY A 190 -58.26 -5.54 -11.97
C GLY A 190 -57.33 -4.76 -12.91
N VAL A 191 -56.02 -4.99 -12.94
CA VAL A 191 -55.09 -4.27 -13.83
C VAL A 191 -54.59 -5.21 -14.91
N ALA A 192 -55.08 -5.00 -16.13
CA ALA A 192 -54.64 -5.75 -17.31
C ALA A 192 -53.14 -5.47 -17.59
N ALA A 193 -52.32 -6.51 -17.59
CA ALA A 193 -50.91 -6.43 -17.92
C ALA A 193 -50.71 -6.44 -19.45
N HIS A 194 -49.89 -5.49 -19.95
CA HIS A 194 -49.42 -5.49 -21.33
C HIS A 194 -48.45 -6.66 -21.57
N SER A 195 -48.71 -7.44 -22.62
CA SER A 195 -48.00 -8.66 -22.97
C SER A 195 -46.61 -8.36 -23.55
N HIS A 196 -45.55 -8.80 -22.86
CA HIS A 196 -44.18 -8.84 -23.37
C HIS A 196 -43.63 -10.25 -23.22
N GLU A 197 -43.25 -10.86 -24.34
CA GLU A 197 -42.97 -12.29 -24.40
C GLU A 197 -41.47 -12.54 -24.74
N ILE A 198 -40.76 -13.30 -23.90
CA ILE A 198 -39.34 -13.63 -24.04
C ILE A 198 -39.13 -15.13 -23.84
N SER A 199 -38.37 -15.78 -24.72
CA SER A 199 -37.86 -17.14 -24.46
C SER A 199 -36.57 -17.09 -23.67
N ALA A 200 -36.56 -17.68 -22.48
CA ALA A 200 -35.38 -17.77 -21.62
C ALA A 200 -35.17 -19.20 -21.13
N VAL A 201 -33.93 -19.65 -21.29
CA VAL A 201 -33.43 -20.92 -20.74
C VAL A 201 -32.65 -20.58 -19.48
N PHE A 202 -33.07 -21.10 -18.33
CA PHE A 202 -32.37 -20.89 -17.08
C PHE A 202 -31.55 -22.13 -16.73
N PRO A 203 -30.21 -22.05 -16.69
CA PRO A 203 -29.39 -23.04 -16.02
C PRO A 203 -29.28 -22.71 -14.53
N LEU A 204 -29.55 -23.68 -13.64
CA LEU A 204 -28.93 -23.70 -12.32
C LEU A 204 -27.51 -24.23 -12.56
N LEU A 205 -26.56 -23.30 -12.66
CA LEU A 205 -25.32 -23.45 -13.44
C LEU A 205 -24.41 -24.64 -13.08
N PRO A 206 -23.73 -25.26 -14.07
CA PRO A 206 -22.54 -26.09 -13.88
C PRO A 206 -21.22 -25.34 -14.19
N ARG A 207 -20.10 -25.81 -13.61
CA ARG A 207 -18.71 -25.35 -13.89
C ARG A 207 -18.24 -25.73 -15.30
N PRO A 208 -17.33 -24.97 -15.95
CA PRO A 208 -16.66 -25.41 -17.17
C PRO A 208 -15.47 -26.37 -16.88
N LYS A 209 -15.37 -27.45 -17.66
CA LYS A 209 -14.22 -28.35 -17.80
C LYS A 209 -13.31 -27.87 -18.94
N VAL A 210 -12.01 -28.19 -18.81
CA VAL A 210 -10.89 -28.00 -19.75
C VAL A 210 -11.00 -28.88 -21.00
N SER A 211 -10.38 -28.48 -22.12
CA SER A 211 -9.79 -29.43 -23.08
C SER A 211 -8.49 -28.88 -23.71
N ARG A 212 -7.43 -29.70 -23.69
CA ARG A 212 -6.18 -29.63 -24.47
C ARG A 212 -6.40 -30.35 -25.81
N GLU A 213 -5.86 -29.80 -26.91
CA GLU A 213 -5.26 -30.54 -28.04
C GLU A 213 -4.77 -29.55 -29.11
N LEU A 214 -3.45 -29.43 -29.32
CA LEU A 214 -2.79 -29.44 -30.64
C LEU A 214 -1.24 -29.34 -30.52
N CYS A 215 -0.57 -30.24 -31.25
CA CYS A 215 0.80 -30.18 -31.79
C CYS A 215 2.01 -30.48 -30.90
N GLN A 216 2.34 -31.78 -30.83
CA GLN A 216 3.72 -32.29 -30.96
C GLN A 216 4.21 -32.14 -32.43
N LEU A 217 5.50 -31.88 -32.66
CA LEU A 217 6.40 -32.66 -33.55
C LEU A 217 7.77 -32.00 -33.83
N ILE A 218 8.82 -32.80 -33.58
CA ILE A 218 10.13 -32.91 -34.27
C ILE A 218 11.28 -31.95 -33.91
N GLY A 219 12.41 -32.55 -33.47
CA GLY A 219 13.68 -32.36 -34.19
C GLY A 219 14.95 -32.14 -33.37
N ARG A 220 15.70 -33.22 -33.09
CA ARG A 220 17.09 -33.25 -32.56
C ARG A 220 18.14 -32.87 -33.62
N ALA A 221 19.30 -32.37 -33.19
CA ALA A 221 20.69 -32.76 -33.55
C ALA A 221 21.67 -31.64 -33.07
N GLU A 222 22.60 -31.83 -32.13
CA GLU A 222 23.91 -32.54 -32.12
C GLU A 222 25.13 -31.80 -32.73
N LEU A 223 26.28 -32.03 -32.06
CA LEU A 223 27.70 -31.71 -32.37
C LEU A 223 28.24 -30.31 -32.01
N ILE A 224 29.49 -30.07 -31.58
CA ILE A 224 30.59 -30.73 -30.81
C ILE A 224 31.85 -29.89 -31.15
N SER A 225 32.76 -29.73 -30.17
CA SER A 225 34.18 -29.31 -30.29
C SER A 225 34.45 -27.83 -30.65
N SER A 226 35.48 -27.12 -30.19
CA SER A 226 36.76 -27.41 -29.48
C SER A 226 37.31 -26.03 -29.04
N LEU A 227 37.76 -25.81 -27.81
CA LEU A 227 39.12 -26.02 -27.25
C LEU A 227 40.23 -25.12 -27.83
N ALA A 228 41.05 -24.56 -26.91
CA ALA A 228 42.42 -24.04 -27.08
C ALA A 228 42.50 -22.50 -27.36
N MET A 229 43.34 -21.64 -26.75
CA MET A 229 44.53 -21.76 -25.90
C MET A 229 44.87 -20.42 -25.19
N PHE A 230 45.39 -20.55 -23.97
CA PHE A 230 46.54 -19.87 -23.32
C PHE A 230 46.82 -18.35 -23.43
N GLY A 231 47.03 -17.79 -22.24
CA GLY A 231 48.27 -17.07 -21.87
C GLY A 231 48.11 -15.57 -21.64
N ASP A 232 48.81 -14.89 -20.75
CA ASP A 232 49.70 -15.23 -19.63
C ASP A 232 50.11 -13.89 -18.97
N GLY A 233 50.57 -13.90 -17.71
CA GLY A 233 51.43 -12.87 -17.09
C GLY A 233 50.75 -11.56 -16.61
N SER A 234 50.62 -11.29 -15.30
CA SER A 234 51.65 -10.80 -14.33
C SER A 234 52.15 -9.37 -14.66
N ALA A 235 52.37 -8.40 -13.77
CA ALA A 235 52.65 -8.40 -12.34
C ALA A 235 52.52 -6.97 -11.75
N HIS A 236 52.21 -6.92 -10.45
CA HIS A 236 52.64 -6.00 -9.38
C HIS A 236 53.21 -4.59 -9.68
N THR A 237 52.73 -3.58 -8.96
CA THR A 237 53.45 -2.89 -7.86
C THR A 237 52.61 -1.76 -7.22
N ALA A 238 52.71 -1.61 -5.89
CA ALA A 238 52.16 -0.50 -5.10
C ALA A 238 53.29 0.45 -4.65
N PRO A 239 53.02 1.74 -4.32
CA PRO A 239 53.12 2.13 -2.90
C PRO A 239 52.26 3.33 -2.40
N SER A 240 51.74 3.17 -1.17
CA SER A 240 51.74 4.13 -0.02
C SER A 240 50.86 5.43 -0.01
N PRO A 241 50.51 5.97 1.19
CA PRO A 241 49.16 6.45 1.51
C PRO A 241 48.97 7.98 1.55
N SER A 242 47.76 8.45 1.23
CA SER A 242 47.33 9.86 1.36
C SER A 242 46.03 10.00 2.18
N LEU A 243 45.96 11.07 2.98
CA LEU A 243 44.86 11.63 3.81
C LEU A 243 43.40 11.28 3.40
N PRO A 244 42.46 11.22 4.39
CA PRO A 244 41.10 10.72 4.16
C PRO A 244 40.34 11.61 3.17
N ARG A 245 39.99 11.03 2.03
CA ARG A 245 39.15 11.65 1.01
C ARG A 245 37.72 11.84 1.54
N PRO A 246 36.99 12.87 1.07
CA PRO A 246 35.54 13.00 1.30
C PRO A 246 34.81 11.72 0.88
N PRO A 247 33.60 11.44 1.40
CA PRO A 247 32.82 10.28 0.95
C PRO A 247 32.71 10.38 -0.57
N PRO A 248 33.10 9.34 -1.32
CA PRO A 248 33.15 9.44 -2.76
C PRO A 248 31.73 9.70 -3.26
N HIS A 249 31.59 10.59 -4.26
CA HIS A 249 30.57 10.38 -5.29
C HIS A 249 30.62 8.89 -5.57
N VAL A 250 29.54 8.15 -5.31
CA VAL A 250 29.52 6.70 -5.54
C VAL A 250 29.97 6.50 -6.97
N GLU A 251 31.23 6.09 -7.15
CA GLU A 251 31.74 5.66 -8.44
C GLU A 251 30.94 4.40 -8.72
N LEU A 252 29.89 4.57 -9.52
CA LEU A 252 29.00 3.52 -9.99
C LEU A 252 29.87 2.59 -10.86
N ILE A 253 30.51 1.60 -10.24
CA ILE A 253 31.46 0.72 -10.95
C ILE A 253 30.81 -0.60 -11.36
N TRP A 254 29.65 -0.94 -10.80
CA TRP A 254 29.05 -2.25 -11.02
C TRP A 254 27.58 -2.18 -11.39
N SER A 255 27.31 -2.37 -12.68
CA SER A 255 26.06 -2.91 -13.20
C SER A 255 26.33 -4.36 -13.61
N PRO A 256 25.41 -5.31 -13.40
CA PRO A 256 25.53 -6.68 -13.94
C PRO A 256 25.84 -6.71 -15.45
N ALA A 257 25.50 -5.65 -16.19
CA ALA A 257 25.81 -5.47 -17.59
C ALA A 257 27.32 -5.30 -17.92
N MET A 258 28.20 -5.15 -16.91
CA MET A 258 29.63 -4.87 -17.09
C MET A 258 30.56 -5.94 -16.51
N ASP A 259 30.05 -7.14 -16.21
CA ASP A 259 30.88 -8.28 -15.82
C ASP A 259 31.58 -8.88 -17.06
N PRO A 260 32.93 -8.91 -17.12
CA PRO A 260 33.67 -9.48 -18.26
C PRO A 260 33.47 -11.00 -18.44
N ALA A 261 32.86 -11.70 -17.47
CA ALA A 261 32.50 -13.11 -17.58
C ALA A 261 31.09 -13.39 -18.15
N ARG A 262 30.34 -12.35 -18.57
CA ARG A 262 28.97 -12.48 -19.08
C ARG A 262 28.94 -12.97 -20.54
N PRO A 263 27.99 -13.83 -20.94
CA PRO A 263 27.68 -14.06 -22.35
C PRO A 263 27.42 -12.73 -23.07
N GLU A 264 27.90 -12.56 -24.31
CA GLU A 264 27.71 -11.31 -25.05
C GLU A 264 26.22 -10.96 -25.15
N CYS A 265 25.86 -9.72 -24.76
CA CYS A 265 24.50 -9.23 -24.86
C CYS A 265 24.06 -9.25 -26.34
N PRO A 266 22.96 -9.95 -26.70
CA PRO A 266 22.55 -10.09 -28.10
C PRO A 266 22.12 -8.76 -28.75
N PHE A 267 21.98 -7.69 -27.97
CA PHE A 267 21.57 -6.36 -28.40
C PHE A 267 22.71 -5.34 -28.45
N GLN A 268 23.97 -5.77 -28.34
CA GLN A 268 25.14 -4.88 -28.35
C GLN A 268 25.22 -3.98 -29.60
N TYR A 269 24.66 -4.42 -30.72
CA TYR A 269 24.60 -3.67 -31.99
C TYR A 269 23.73 -2.41 -31.93
N LEU A 270 22.92 -2.22 -30.87
CA LEU A 270 22.11 -1.01 -30.66
C LEU A 270 22.87 0.11 -29.95
N ILE A 271 24.12 -0.11 -29.54
CA ILE A 271 24.89 0.89 -28.80
C ILE A 271 25.35 2.00 -29.74
N GLU A 272 24.96 3.23 -29.41
CA GLU A 272 25.31 4.44 -30.15
C GLU A 272 25.87 5.50 -29.23
N THR A 273 26.67 6.40 -29.80
CA THR A 273 27.13 7.62 -29.12
C THR A 273 26.08 8.72 -29.24
N LEU A 274 25.91 9.51 -28.19
CA LEU A 274 25.01 10.65 -28.19
C LEU A 274 25.56 11.75 -29.13
N ASN A 275 24.75 12.22 -30.07
CA ASN A 275 25.19 13.14 -31.14
C ASN A 275 25.88 14.40 -30.61
N ASP A 276 25.43 14.93 -29.47
CA ASP A 276 25.95 16.15 -28.86
C ASP A 276 27.08 15.89 -27.83
N ASN A 277 27.39 14.63 -27.52
CA ASN A 277 28.47 14.24 -26.64
C ASN A 277 29.02 12.83 -26.99
N PRO A 278 30.08 12.73 -27.81
CA PRO A 278 30.61 11.46 -28.30
C PRO A 278 31.23 10.57 -27.21
N GLU A 279 31.48 11.11 -26.01
CA GLU A 279 31.95 10.34 -24.85
C GLU A 279 30.81 9.58 -24.15
N LYS A 280 29.55 9.87 -24.48
CA LYS A 280 28.38 9.22 -23.89
C LYS A 280 27.75 8.23 -24.86
N LYS A 281 27.47 7.03 -24.37
CA LYS A 281 26.88 5.90 -25.10
C LYS A 281 25.52 5.54 -24.53
N PHE A 282 24.65 4.98 -25.35
CA PHE A 282 23.35 4.46 -24.91
C PHE A 282 22.84 3.38 -25.87
N TYR A 283 21.87 2.58 -25.42
CA TYR A 283 21.16 1.65 -26.29
C TYR A 283 20.06 2.40 -27.06
N ASN A 284 20.22 2.53 -28.38
CA ASN A 284 19.22 3.16 -29.25
C ASN A 284 18.08 2.18 -29.58
N ILE A 285 17.18 1.99 -28.61
CA ILE A 285 16.09 1.01 -28.68
C ILE A 285 15.05 1.37 -29.76
N ALA A 286 14.98 2.63 -30.17
CA ALA A 286 14.12 3.02 -31.29
C ALA A 286 14.49 2.26 -32.59
N LYS A 287 15.77 1.89 -32.78
CA LYS A 287 16.21 1.07 -33.92
C LYS A 287 15.81 -0.41 -33.83
N LEU A 288 15.50 -0.91 -32.63
CA LEU A 288 15.04 -2.28 -32.44
C LEU A 288 13.58 -2.45 -32.89
N GLY A 289 12.71 -1.49 -32.52
CA GLY A 289 11.27 -1.62 -32.69
C GLY A 289 10.67 -0.94 -33.90
N GLY A 290 11.37 0.01 -34.53
CA GLY A 290 10.80 0.81 -35.62
C GLY A 290 9.46 1.44 -35.20
N THR A 291 8.43 1.31 -36.03
CA THR A 291 7.09 1.85 -35.73
C THR A 291 6.43 1.20 -34.52
N LYS A 292 6.78 -0.04 -34.16
CA LYS A 292 6.23 -0.70 -32.96
C LYS A 292 6.70 -0.04 -31.67
N TYR A 293 7.90 0.54 -31.66
CA TYR A 293 8.42 1.25 -30.49
C TYR A 293 7.68 2.57 -30.25
N ASP A 294 7.37 3.28 -31.34
CA ASP A 294 6.80 4.62 -31.31
C ASP A 294 5.38 4.65 -30.74
N ILE A 295 4.64 3.54 -30.85
CA ILE A 295 3.30 3.39 -30.28
C ILE A 295 3.31 2.90 -28.82
N LEU A 296 4.45 2.48 -28.27
CA LEU A 296 4.50 1.99 -26.88
C LEU A 296 4.25 3.13 -25.89
N PRO A 297 3.50 2.89 -24.80
CA PRO A 297 3.48 3.80 -23.66
C PRO A 297 4.90 4.04 -23.11
N TYR A 298 5.17 5.25 -22.62
CA TYR A 298 6.50 5.63 -22.14
C TYR A 298 6.98 4.74 -21.00
N SER A 299 6.08 4.31 -20.11
CA SER A 299 6.37 3.35 -19.04
C SER A 299 6.85 1.99 -19.57
N ILE A 300 6.32 1.52 -20.70
CA ILE A 300 6.74 0.27 -21.36
C ILE A 300 8.08 0.46 -22.08
N ARG A 301 8.36 1.64 -22.63
CA ARG A 301 9.68 1.97 -23.21
C ARG A 301 10.80 1.84 -22.17
N VAL A 302 10.56 2.26 -20.92
CA VAL A 302 11.52 2.09 -19.81
C VAL A 302 11.75 0.61 -19.47
N LEU A 303 10.68 -0.22 -19.45
CA LEU A 303 10.80 -1.67 -19.27
C LEU A 303 11.63 -2.31 -20.39
N LEU A 304 11.40 -1.90 -21.64
CA LEU A 304 12.11 -2.42 -22.80
C LEU A 304 13.60 -2.07 -22.77
N GLU A 305 13.95 -0.82 -22.45
CA GLU A 305 15.35 -0.38 -22.28
C GLU A 305 16.08 -1.28 -21.29
N THR A 306 15.44 -1.49 -20.14
CA THR A 306 15.99 -2.26 -19.05
C THR A 306 16.23 -3.71 -19.47
N ALA A 307 15.29 -4.34 -20.17
CA ALA A 307 15.43 -5.71 -20.66
C ALA A 307 16.53 -5.85 -21.72
N VAL A 308 16.60 -4.90 -22.67
CA VAL A 308 17.61 -4.87 -23.73
C VAL A 308 19.02 -4.75 -23.14
N ARG A 309 19.23 -3.80 -22.24
CA ARG A 309 20.54 -3.57 -21.61
C ARG A 309 20.98 -4.73 -20.72
N ASN A 310 20.04 -5.38 -20.04
CA ASN A 310 20.33 -6.45 -19.09
C ASN A 310 20.13 -7.86 -19.68
N CYS A 311 20.09 -8.03 -21.00
CA CYS A 311 19.97 -9.36 -21.62
C CYS A 311 21.25 -10.21 -21.42
N ASP A 312 21.16 -11.34 -20.70
CA ASP A 312 22.24 -12.34 -20.51
C ASP A 312 21.91 -13.74 -21.05
N GLY A 313 20.69 -13.97 -21.53
CA GLY A 313 20.24 -15.28 -21.96
C GLY A 313 19.88 -16.24 -20.82
N PHE A 314 19.94 -15.81 -19.55
CA PHE A 314 19.53 -16.63 -18.40
C PHE A 314 18.46 -15.94 -17.56
N LEU A 315 18.79 -14.83 -16.90
CA LEU A 315 17.88 -14.04 -16.08
C LEU A 315 17.02 -13.11 -16.93
N VAL A 316 17.57 -12.58 -18.02
CA VAL A 316 16.81 -11.89 -19.07
C VAL A 316 17.14 -12.51 -20.41
N LYS A 317 16.14 -13.14 -21.02
CA LYS A 317 16.27 -13.79 -22.31
C LYS A 317 15.93 -12.81 -23.44
N LYS A 318 16.38 -13.12 -24.66
CA LYS A 318 16.08 -12.31 -25.84
C LYS A 318 14.58 -12.22 -26.08
N GLU A 319 13.88 -13.33 -25.83
CA GLU A 319 12.42 -13.45 -25.98
C GLU A 319 11.69 -12.49 -25.05
N ASP A 320 12.22 -12.21 -23.86
CA ASP A 320 11.61 -11.28 -22.91
C ASP A 320 11.58 -9.85 -23.47
N ALA A 321 12.71 -9.37 -24.02
CA ALA A 321 12.78 -8.05 -24.65
C ALA A 321 11.83 -7.96 -25.87
N MET A 322 11.73 -9.02 -26.68
CA MET A 322 10.81 -9.05 -27.81
C MET A 322 9.34 -9.11 -27.36
N ASN A 323 9.03 -9.81 -26.26
CA ASN A 323 7.68 -9.83 -25.68
C ASN A 323 7.26 -8.44 -25.17
N ILE A 324 8.19 -7.67 -24.57
CA ILE A 324 7.93 -6.28 -24.17
C ILE A 324 7.73 -5.40 -25.41
N LEU A 325 8.53 -5.56 -26.45
CA LEU A 325 8.36 -4.81 -27.71
C LEU A 325 6.99 -5.10 -28.37
N ASP A 326 6.51 -6.34 -28.29
CA ASP A 326 5.19 -6.76 -28.76
C ASP A 326 4.05 -6.54 -27.74
N TRP A 327 4.24 -5.61 -26.80
CA TRP A 327 3.34 -5.33 -25.67
C TRP A 327 1.85 -5.30 -26.03
N LYS A 328 1.48 -4.65 -27.14
CA LYS A 328 0.07 -4.53 -27.58
C LYS A 328 -0.65 -5.89 -27.68
N THR A 329 0.08 -6.94 -28.06
CA THR A 329 -0.44 -8.31 -28.18
C THR A 329 -0.14 -9.20 -26.98
N LYS A 330 0.83 -8.82 -26.15
CA LYS A 330 1.38 -9.65 -25.05
C LYS A 330 0.95 -9.19 -23.66
N GLN A 331 0.38 -7.99 -23.52
CA GLN A 331 -0.16 -7.47 -22.27
C GLN A 331 -1.08 -8.48 -21.57
N ASN A 332 -0.98 -8.57 -20.24
CA ASN A 332 -1.65 -9.50 -19.32
C ASN A 332 -1.39 -11.00 -19.53
N ASN A 333 -0.62 -11.40 -20.55
CA ASN A 333 -0.49 -12.82 -20.93
C ASN A 333 0.92 -13.37 -20.73
N VAL A 334 1.93 -12.51 -20.55
CA VAL A 334 3.34 -12.91 -20.46
C VAL A 334 3.99 -12.30 -19.24
N GLU A 335 4.89 -13.04 -18.60
CA GLU A 335 5.78 -12.52 -17.58
C GLU A 335 7.09 -12.05 -18.18
N VAL A 336 7.57 -10.91 -17.71
CA VAL A 336 8.80 -10.28 -18.16
C VAL A 336 9.66 -9.90 -16.94
N PRO A 337 10.99 -9.99 -17.02
CA PRO A 337 11.89 -9.55 -15.98
C PRO A 337 12.07 -8.03 -16.02
N PHE A 338 12.17 -7.42 -14.85
CA PHE A 338 12.49 -6.01 -14.68
C PHE A 338 13.71 -5.83 -13.78
N TYR A 339 14.76 -5.21 -14.31
CA TYR A 339 15.98 -4.86 -13.60
C TYR A 339 15.98 -3.37 -13.22
N PRO A 340 15.50 -3.00 -12.03
CA PRO A 340 15.51 -1.59 -11.62
C PRO A 340 16.95 -1.06 -11.55
N ALA A 341 17.13 0.22 -11.86
CA ALA A 341 18.43 0.89 -11.79
C ALA A 341 18.95 1.01 -10.35
N ARG A 342 18.04 1.08 -9.37
CA ARG A 342 18.36 1.21 -7.94
C ARG A 342 17.25 0.66 -7.04
N VAL A 343 17.57 0.59 -5.77
CA VAL A 343 16.69 0.13 -4.69
C VAL A 343 16.51 1.23 -3.64
N LEU A 344 15.28 1.38 -3.14
CA LEU A 344 14.96 2.21 -1.98
C LEU A 344 14.54 1.37 -0.76
N LEU A 345 15.22 1.55 0.36
CA LEU A 345 14.90 0.90 1.63
C LEU A 345 14.46 1.92 2.67
N GLN A 346 13.50 1.52 3.51
CA GLN A 346 13.19 2.17 4.78
C GLN A 346 13.72 1.33 5.95
N ASP A 347 13.85 1.90 7.15
CA ASP A 347 14.63 1.28 8.24
C ASP A 347 14.07 -0.03 8.80
N PHE A 348 12.77 -0.29 8.77
CA PHE A 348 12.20 -1.57 9.24
C PHE A 348 12.45 -2.71 8.28
N THR A 349 12.49 -2.46 6.97
CA THR A 349 12.73 -3.47 5.93
C THR A 349 14.19 -3.54 5.50
N GLY A 350 14.94 -2.45 5.68
CA GLY A 350 16.35 -2.40 5.35
C GLY A 350 17.23 -3.13 6.36
N ILE A 351 16.86 -3.15 7.65
CA ILE A 351 17.61 -3.91 8.68
C ILE A 351 17.79 -5.39 8.27
N PRO A 352 16.72 -6.17 8.02
CA PRO A 352 16.88 -7.59 7.71
C PRO A 352 17.72 -7.80 6.44
N ALA A 353 17.46 -7.08 5.35
CA ALA A 353 18.26 -7.19 4.13
C ALA A 353 19.76 -6.95 4.40
N MET A 354 20.10 -5.90 5.16
CA MET A 354 21.50 -5.62 5.51
C MET A 354 22.11 -6.67 6.46
N VAL A 355 21.30 -7.27 7.35
CA VAL A 355 21.69 -8.41 8.20
C VAL A 355 22.01 -9.64 7.35
N ASP A 356 21.22 -9.91 6.30
CA ASP A 356 21.46 -11.03 5.40
C ASP A 356 22.75 -10.85 4.59
N PHE A 357 23.04 -9.64 4.10
CA PHE A 357 24.33 -9.34 3.48
C PHE A 357 25.51 -9.49 4.46
N ALA A 358 25.35 -9.09 5.73
CA ALA A 358 26.37 -9.26 6.75
C ALA A 358 26.65 -10.75 7.05
N ALA A 359 25.59 -11.56 7.18
CA ALA A 359 25.69 -13.00 7.38
C ALA A 359 26.26 -13.72 6.14
N MET A 360 25.91 -13.26 4.93
CA MET A 360 26.47 -13.78 3.68
C MET A 360 27.98 -13.57 3.59
N ARG A 361 28.51 -12.44 4.07
CA ARG A 361 29.96 -12.23 4.15
C ARG A 361 30.65 -13.25 5.04
N GLU A 362 30.06 -13.58 6.18
CA GLU A 362 30.60 -14.63 7.04
C GLU A 362 30.52 -16.00 6.37
N ALA A 363 29.41 -16.32 5.72
CA ALA A 363 29.24 -17.57 4.98
C ALA A 363 30.29 -17.73 3.86
N VAL A 364 30.48 -16.69 3.04
CA VAL A 364 31.47 -16.66 1.95
C VAL A 364 32.89 -16.83 2.51
N LYS A 365 33.23 -16.11 3.59
CA LYS A 365 34.53 -16.25 4.24
C LYS A 365 34.74 -17.66 4.82
N ASN A 366 33.74 -18.22 5.49
CA ASN A 366 33.81 -19.55 6.10
C ASN A 366 34.02 -20.66 5.05
N LEU A 367 33.57 -20.44 3.82
CA LEU A 367 33.79 -21.32 2.68
C LEU A 367 35.08 -20.98 1.88
N GLY A 368 35.88 -20.02 2.35
CA GLY A 368 37.17 -19.65 1.75
C GLY A 368 37.08 -18.68 0.56
N GLY A 369 35.93 -18.06 0.32
CA GLY A 369 35.76 -16.97 -0.64
C GLY A 369 36.15 -15.61 -0.06
N ASP A 370 36.16 -14.58 -0.92
CA ASP A 370 36.45 -13.20 -0.50
C ASP A 370 35.17 -12.47 -0.06
N PRO A 371 35.00 -12.16 1.25
CA PRO A 371 33.82 -11.43 1.73
C PRO A 371 33.69 -10.01 1.15
N MET A 372 34.77 -9.42 0.62
CA MET A 372 34.74 -8.10 -0.04
C MET A 372 34.10 -8.14 -1.43
N LYS A 373 33.77 -9.32 -1.97
CA LYS A 373 32.94 -9.42 -3.18
C LYS A 373 31.45 -9.25 -2.89
N VAL A 374 31.02 -9.51 -1.65
CA VAL A 374 29.62 -9.44 -1.25
C VAL A 374 29.19 -7.98 -1.09
N HIS A 375 28.45 -7.50 -2.09
CA HIS A 375 27.88 -6.16 -2.17
C HIS A 375 26.53 -6.19 -2.89
N PRO A 376 25.64 -5.20 -2.62
CA PRO A 376 24.48 -4.98 -3.46
C PRO A 376 24.87 -4.71 -4.92
N ALA A 377 24.18 -5.39 -5.84
CA ALA A 377 24.40 -5.33 -7.28
C ALA A 377 23.95 -4.01 -7.92
N CYS A 378 23.16 -3.20 -7.21
CA CYS A 378 22.72 -1.88 -7.63
C CYS A 378 22.78 -0.87 -6.47
N PRO A 379 22.79 0.44 -6.75
CA PRO A 379 22.63 1.49 -5.75
C PRO A 379 21.42 1.23 -4.85
N THR A 380 21.67 1.25 -3.55
CA THR A 380 20.69 1.01 -2.49
C THR A 380 20.71 2.22 -1.57
N ASP A 381 19.64 3.00 -1.64
CA ASP A 381 19.47 4.16 -0.78
C ASP A 381 18.57 3.76 0.40
N LEU A 382 19.11 3.82 1.62
CA LEU A 382 18.39 3.50 2.85
C LEU A 382 18.02 4.77 3.60
N THR A 383 16.76 4.87 3.98
CA THR A 383 16.19 6.03 4.65
C THR A 383 15.69 5.63 6.03
N VAL A 384 16.03 6.42 7.06
CA VAL A 384 15.63 6.15 8.43
C VAL A 384 14.54 7.13 8.87
N ASP A 385 13.28 6.72 8.72
CA ASP A 385 12.11 7.58 8.91
C ASP A 385 10.91 6.91 9.62
N HIS A 386 10.88 5.58 9.75
CA HIS A 386 9.83 4.83 10.47
C HIS A 386 10.12 4.69 11.97
N SER A 387 11.32 5.09 12.42
CA SER A 387 11.73 5.05 13.83
C SER A 387 11.12 6.16 14.70
N LEU A 388 10.66 7.27 14.09
CA LEU A 388 10.16 8.43 14.82
C LEU A 388 8.76 8.18 15.42
N GLN A 389 8.63 8.45 16.71
CA GLN A 389 7.37 8.46 17.45
C GLN A 389 7.13 9.88 18.02
N ILE A 390 5.88 10.37 18.02
CA ILE A 390 5.55 11.62 18.72
C ILE A 390 5.35 11.31 20.21
N ASP A 391 6.45 11.33 20.97
CA ASP A 391 6.41 11.22 22.42
C ASP A 391 6.00 12.57 23.07
N PHE A 392 6.43 13.70 22.48
CA PHE A 392 6.19 15.06 22.99
C PHE A 392 5.50 15.96 21.95
N SER A 393 4.61 16.83 22.43
CA SER A 393 3.96 17.94 21.70
C SER A 393 3.52 19.02 22.71
N LYS A 394 3.35 20.29 22.34
CA LYS A 394 3.05 21.38 23.29
C LYS A 394 1.87 21.12 24.23
N CYS A 395 0.76 20.53 23.76
CA CYS A 395 -0.38 20.10 24.59
C CYS A 395 -0.07 18.92 25.55
N ALA A 396 1.11 18.33 25.49
CA ALA A 396 1.53 17.17 26.29
C ALA A 396 2.76 17.44 27.19
N ILE A 397 3.43 18.59 27.05
CA ILE A 397 4.66 18.90 27.81
C ILE A 397 4.39 18.97 29.33
N GLN A 398 3.13 19.11 29.77
CA GLN A 398 2.80 19.16 31.20
C GLN A 398 2.37 17.81 31.83
N ASN A 399 2.22 16.72 31.05
CA ASN A 399 1.67 15.45 31.55
C ASN A 399 2.62 14.24 31.46
N ALA A 400 3.93 14.45 31.27
CA ALA A 400 4.89 13.37 31.45
C ALA A 400 4.96 13.01 32.95
N PRO A 401 4.67 11.76 33.36
CA PRO A 401 4.97 11.33 34.72
C PRO A 401 6.47 11.45 34.93
N ASN A 402 6.90 12.17 35.97
CA ASN A 402 8.30 12.22 36.38
C ASN A 402 8.86 10.78 36.52
N PRO A 403 10.09 10.52 36.06
CA PRO A 403 10.77 9.26 36.29
C PRO A 403 11.19 9.19 37.76
N GLY A 404 10.37 8.54 38.59
CA GLY A 404 10.69 8.25 39.98
C GLY A 404 9.51 8.50 40.91
N GLY A 405 8.73 7.45 41.17
CA GLY A 405 7.86 7.41 42.34
C GLY A 405 8.70 7.16 43.59
N GLY A 406 8.74 8.15 44.49
CA GLY A 406 9.30 8.07 45.83
C GLY A 406 8.59 9.07 46.74
N ASP A 407 8.29 8.64 47.96
CA ASP A 407 7.24 9.11 48.86
C ASP A 407 7.13 10.61 49.21
N LEU A 408 5.90 10.96 49.60
CA LEU A 408 5.41 12.16 50.29
C LEU A 408 6.38 12.72 51.36
N GLN A 409 6.83 13.97 51.19
CA GLN A 409 7.15 14.87 52.31
C GLN A 409 6.56 16.27 52.08
N ARG A 410 5.88 16.76 53.13
CA ARG A 410 5.16 18.04 53.24
C ARG A 410 6.10 19.28 53.23
N PRO A 411 5.56 20.48 52.95
CA PRO A 411 6.33 21.63 52.47
C PRO A 411 7.01 22.44 53.58
N LEU A 412 8.26 22.83 53.36
CA LEU A 412 8.95 23.87 54.13
C LEU A 412 8.85 25.23 53.43
N ALA A 413 8.85 26.26 54.27
CA ALA A 413 8.19 27.55 54.08
C ALA A 413 8.84 28.51 53.06
N LYS A 414 8.00 29.45 52.59
CA LYS A 414 8.30 30.62 51.78
C LYS A 414 9.46 31.46 52.35
N VAL A 415 10.43 31.82 51.50
CA VAL A 415 11.25 33.02 51.68
C VAL A 415 11.29 33.80 50.36
N SER A 416 10.83 35.06 50.43
CA SER A 416 10.71 36.04 49.35
C SER A 416 12.08 36.52 48.82
N PRO A 417 12.16 37.07 47.59
CA PRO A 417 13.42 37.40 46.94
C PRO A 417 13.92 38.79 47.38
N HIS A 418 15.12 38.84 47.97
CA HIS A 418 15.90 40.07 48.08
C HIS A 418 16.89 40.20 46.92
N LYS A 419 16.84 41.38 46.30
CA LYS A 419 17.75 41.94 45.30
C LYS A 419 19.23 41.67 45.60
N ALA A 420 19.98 41.26 44.58
CA ALA A 420 21.40 41.60 44.46
C ALA A 420 21.79 41.76 42.98
N GLN A 421 22.32 42.94 42.68
CA GLN A 421 22.82 43.41 41.40
C GLN A 421 24.08 42.68 40.91
N PRO A 422 24.44 42.82 39.61
CA PRO A 422 25.46 42.02 38.95
C PRO A 422 26.87 42.51 39.27
N ARG A 423 27.80 41.57 39.52
CA ARG A 423 29.24 41.83 39.51
C ARG A 423 29.86 41.27 38.24
N LYS A 424 30.31 42.16 37.36
CA LYS A 424 31.40 41.93 36.40
C LYS A 424 32.68 42.53 36.98
N VAL A 425 33.81 41.83 36.90
CA VAL A 425 35.17 42.40 36.92
C VAL A 425 36.11 41.43 36.14
N PRO A 426 37.29 41.84 35.63
CA PRO A 426 37.45 42.55 34.35
C PRO A 426 38.67 42.07 33.51
N CYS A 427 38.81 42.60 32.30
CA CYS A 427 40.13 42.80 31.67
C CYS A 427 40.35 44.31 31.50
N ARG A 428 41.45 44.84 32.03
CA ARG A 428 42.08 46.06 31.47
C ARG A 428 43.55 46.14 31.87
N GLY A 429 44.40 46.34 30.85
CA GLY A 429 45.71 46.92 31.02
C GLY A 429 45.64 48.43 31.25
N GLN A 430 46.63 48.90 31.99
CA GLN A 430 47.24 50.24 32.04
C GLN A 430 46.37 51.49 32.32
N THR A 431 46.62 52.01 33.53
CA THR A 431 46.97 53.39 33.90
C THR A 431 46.31 54.58 33.21
N GLY A 432 45.79 55.50 34.03
CA GLY A 432 45.65 56.92 33.66
C GLY A 432 44.38 57.55 34.22
N CYS A 433 44.55 58.55 35.07
CA CYS A 433 43.55 59.06 35.99
C CYS A 433 43.02 60.45 35.55
N LYS A 434 41.82 60.80 36.06
CA LYS A 434 41.23 62.14 36.34
C LYS A 434 40.43 62.89 35.25
N GLY A 435 39.19 63.25 35.65
CA GLY A 435 38.59 64.58 35.37
C GLY A 435 37.27 64.57 34.60
N PRO A 436 36.12 65.02 35.18
CA PRO A 436 34.80 65.02 34.54
C PRO A 436 34.44 66.39 33.93
N CYS A 437 33.39 66.44 33.08
CA CYS A 437 32.22 67.36 33.13
C CYS A 437 31.51 67.48 31.77
N ASP A 438 30.17 67.42 31.85
CA ASP A 438 29.13 68.15 31.10
C ASP A 438 28.80 67.96 29.59
N ALA A 439 27.54 67.53 29.41
CA ALA A 439 26.45 68.08 28.61
C ALA A 439 26.71 68.97 27.37
N GLY A 440 25.91 68.73 26.31
CA GLY A 440 25.44 69.81 25.43
C GLY A 440 25.47 69.53 23.92
N ASP A 441 24.30 69.16 23.40
CA ASP A 441 23.63 69.68 22.18
C ASP A 441 24.35 70.05 20.87
N SER A 442 23.65 69.66 19.79
CA SER A 442 23.33 70.44 18.58
C SER A 442 24.33 70.56 17.41
N SER A 443 23.88 70.00 16.28
CA SER A 443 23.87 70.52 14.90
C SER A 443 25.01 71.42 14.38
N GLY A 444 25.63 71.01 13.27
CA GLY A 444 26.47 71.88 12.44
C GLY A 444 26.75 71.29 11.07
N ASN A 445 25.94 71.70 10.10
CA ASN A 445 25.91 71.30 8.70
C ASN A 445 26.95 72.10 7.89
N SER A 446 27.74 71.49 7.00
CA SER A 446 28.18 72.11 5.74
C SER A 446 28.94 71.11 4.86
N GLY A 447 28.33 70.76 3.73
CA GLY A 447 28.90 69.83 2.76
C GLY A 447 29.98 70.43 1.86
N LYS A 448 30.81 69.53 1.33
CA LYS A 448 31.11 69.32 -0.10
C LYS A 448 32.29 68.36 -0.16
N PHE A 449 32.12 67.21 -0.83
CA PHE A 449 33.03 66.70 -1.85
C PHE A 449 32.43 65.42 -2.44
N SER A 450 32.04 65.50 -3.70
CA SER A 450 31.76 64.35 -4.55
C SER A 450 33.06 63.75 -5.06
N ALA A 451 33.02 62.43 -5.23
CA ALA A 451 33.96 61.55 -5.93
C ALA A 451 35.09 60.94 -5.09
N GLN A 452 34.82 59.74 -4.56
CA GLN A 452 35.46 58.51 -5.04
C GLN A 452 34.61 57.31 -4.63
N ILE A 453 34.23 56.50 -5.62
CA ILE A 453 33.51 55.24 -5.41
C ILE A 453 34.53 54.23 -4.91
N GLU A 454 34.53 53.94 -3.61
CA GLU A 454 35.15 52.74 -3.07
C GLU A 454 34.07 51.69 -2.81
N ASN A 455 34.17 50.61 -3.59
CA ASN A 455 33.42 49.37 -3.45
C ASN A 455 33.63 48.79 -2.05
N THR A 456 32.71 49.09 -1.14
CA THR A 456 32.50 48.26 0.05
C THR A 456 31.45 47.22 -0.31
N PRO A 457 31.70 45.91 -0.12
CA PRO A 457 30.65 44.91 -0.31
C PRO A 457 29.51 45.25 0.65
N ILE A 458 28.34 45.52 0.10
CA ILE A 458 27.09 45.50 0.87
C ILE A 458 27.04 44.12 1.52
N LEU A 459 27.24 44.07 2.83
CA LEU A 459 27.02 42.89 3.64
C LEU A 459 25.58 42.45 3.40
N CYS A 460 25.46 41.38 2.63
CA CYS A 460 24.23 40.69 2.29
C CYS A 460 23.49 40.29 3.58
N PRO A 461 22.22 40.68 3.80
CA PRO A 461 21.43 40.26 4.97
C PRO A 461 21.17 38.74 5.02
N PHE A 462 21.56 38.02 3.96
CA PHE A 462 21.31 36.60 3.76
C PHE A 462 22.32 35.66 4.44
N HIS A 463 23.21 36.16 5.29
CA HIS A 463 23.88 35.29 6.27
C HIS A 463 22.91 34.96 7.40
N LEU A 464 21.87 34.17 7.05
CA LEU A 464 20.82 33.72 7.95
C LEU A 464 21.44 32.88 9.08
N GLN A 465 21.20 33.31 10.30
CA GLN A 465 21.45 32.50 11.49
C GLN A 465 20.68 31.17 11.36
N PRO A 466 21.28 30.03 11.78
CA PRO A 466 20.56 28.76 11.74
C PRO A 466 19.27 28.87 12.57
N VAL A 467 18.13 28.59 11.94
CA VAL A 467 16.84 28.49 12.64
C VAL A 467 17.00 27.44 13.74
N PRO A 468 16.81 27.79 15.03
CA PRO A 468 16.93 26.81 16.11
C PRO A 468 15.87 25.72 15.94
N GLU A 469 16.26 24.45 16.02
CA GLU A 469 15.30 23.34 16.03
C GLU A 469 14.39 23.47 17.27
N PRO A 470 13.05 23.35 17.13
CA PRO A 470 12.15 23.45 18.27
C PRO A 470 12.49 22.39 19.34
N GLU A 471 12.40 22.75 20.63
CA GLU A 471 12.74 21.86 21.76
C GLU A 471 12.01 20.51 21.70
N THR A 472 10.76 20.51 21.21
CA THR A 472 9.94 19.31 20.99
C THR A 472 10.57 18.34 19.99
N VAL A 473 11.14 18.84 18.89
CA VAL A 473 11.85 18.03 17.88
C VAL A 473 13.07 17.37 18.50
N LEU A 474 13.86 18.13 19.25
CA LEU A 474 15.08 17.64 19.89
C LEU A 474 14.80 16.52 20.89
N LYS A 475 13.72 16.65 21.69
CA LYS A 475 13.28 15.62 22.65
C LYS A 475 12.79 14.35 21.96
N ASN A 476 11.95 14.47 20.93
CA ASN A 476 11.49 13.30 20.16
C ASN A 476 12.66 12.57 19.49
N GLN A 477 13.58 13.32 18.86
CA GLN A 477 14.78 12.75 18.27
C GLN A 477 15.70 12.11 19.31
N GLU A 478 15.80 12.65 20.53
CA GLU A 478 16.65 12.06 21.59
C GLU A 478 16.15 10.68 22.01
N VAL A 479 14.84 10.56 22.24
CA VAL A 479 14.21 9.29 22.58
C VAL A 479 14.31 8.31 21.41
N GLU A 480 14.14 8.78 20.17
CA GLU A 480 14.30 7.97 18.96
C GLU A 480 15.72 7.40 18.83
N PHE A 481 16.75 8.23 18.96
CA PHE A 481 18.15 7.81 18.91
C PHE A 481 18.47 6.83 20.04
N GLY A 482 17.93 7.04 21.24
CA GLY A 482 18.10 6.12 22.37
C GLY A 482 17.50 4.73 22.10
N ARG A 483 16.24 4.67 21.63
CA ARG A 483 15.54 3.41 21.35
C ARG A 483 16.12 2.65 20.17
N ASN A 484 16.70 3.34 19.18
CA ASN A 484 17.16 2.74 17.92
C ASN A 484 18.67 2.72 17.76
N ARG A 485 19.44 3.10 18.79
CA ARG A 485 20.91 3.25 18.73
C ARG A 485 21.62 2.09 18.04
N GLU A 486 21.30 0.86 18.43
CA GLU A 486 21.95 -0.35 17.89
C GLU A 486 21.66 -0.56 16.40
N ARG A 487 20.42 -0.32 15.97
CA ARG A 487 19.99 -0.39 14.56
C ARG A 487 20.69 0.69 13.72
N LEU A 488 20.79 1.90 14.26
CA LEU A 488 21.49 3.02 13.61
C LEU A 488 22.98 2.74 13.48
N GLN A 489 23.60 2.15 14.51
CA GLN A 489 25.01 1.75 14.49
C GLN A 489 25.26 0.68 13.42
N PHE A 490 24.33 -0.28 13.29
CA PHE A 490 24.38 -1.29 12.25
C PHE A 490 24.28 -0.68 10.84
N PHE A 491 23.35 0.25 10.60
CA PHE A 491 23.28 0.94 9.31
C PHE A 491 24.51 1.79 9.02
N LYS A 492 25.05 2.48 10.04
CA LYS A 492 26.27 3.27 9.86
C LYS A 492 27.45 2.37 9.47
N TRP A 493 27.59 1.21 10.10
CA TRP A 493 28.55 0.18 9.66
C TRP A 493 28.30 -0.24 8.21
N GLY A 494 27.05 -0.60 7.87
CA GLY A 494 26.67 -1.03 6.52
C GLY A 494 27.02 -0.02 5.44
N SER A 495 26.76 1.28 5.69
CA SER A 495 27.08 2.37 4.76
C SER A 495 28.58 2.57 4.51
N LYS A 496 29.43 2.20 5.48
CA LYS A 496 30.90 2.28 5.33
C LYS A 496 31.46 1.08 4.60
N VAL A 497 30.83 -0.08 4.74
CA VAL A 497 31.42 -1.38 4.44
C VAL A 497 30.89 -1.97 3.12
N PHE A 498 29.65 -1.66 2.75
CA PHE A 498 29.09 -2.06 1.47
C PHE A 498 29.18 -0.93 0.45
N ARG A 499 29.84 -1.21 -0.68
CA ARG A 499 29.67 -0.42 -1.91
C ARG A 499 28.19 -0.37 -2.29
N ASN A 500 27.78 0.71 -2.96
CA ASN A 500 26.41 0.96 -3.39
C ASN A 500 25.39 1.15 -2.26
N VAL A 501 25.76 1.17 -0.98
CA VAL A 501 24.82 1.45 0.12
C VAL A 501 25.01 2.89 0.62
N ALA A 502 23.98 3.70 0.47
CA ALA A 502 23.91 5.03 1.08
C ALA A 502 22.86 5.02 2.20
N VAL A 503 23.16 5.67 3.33
CA VAL A 503 22.20 5.81 4.45
C VAL A 503 21.91 7.28 4.69
N ILE A 504 20.63 7.64 4.61
CA ILE A 504 20.12 8.94 5.02
C ILE A 504 19.79 8.86 6.52
N PRO A 505 20.47 9.64 7.37
CA PRO A 505 20.33 9.50 8.82
C PRO A 505 18.99 10.04 9.35
N PRO A 506 18.60 9.66 10.58
CA PRO A 506 17.35 10.12 11.20
C PRO A 506 17.24 11.64 11.28
N GLY A 507 16.02 12.15 11.21
CA GLY A 507 15.75 13.59 11.35
C GLY A 507 16.14 14.44 10.13
N THR A 508 16.55 13.83 9.02
CA THR A 508 16.90 14.53 7.78
C THR A 508 15.67 14.74 6.88
N GLY A 509 14.84 13.70 6.73
CA GLY A 509 13.61 13.71 5.94
C GLY A 509 13.03 12.30 5.74
N MET A 510 11.76 12.23 5.36
CA MET A 510 11.02 11.04 4.95
C MET A 510 11.56 10.49 3.64
N ALA A 511 11.54 9.16 3.52
CA ALA A 511 12.13 8.39 2.44
C ALA A 511 11.77 8.91 1.03
N HIS A 512 10.50 9.26 0.84
CA HIS A 512 9.95 9.56 -0.49
C HIS A 512 10.24 10.98 -0.91
N GLN A 513 10.20 11.92 0.04
CA GLN A 513 10.61 13.30 -0.21
C GLN A 513 12.11 13.36 -0.52
N MET A 514 12.90 12.64 0.27
CA MET A 514 14.32 12.42 0.01
C MET A 514 14.57 11.80 -1.36
N ASN A 515 13.72 10.85 -1.75
CA ASN A 515 13.81 10.23 -3.05
C ASN A 515 13.61 11.24 -4.18
N LEU A 516 12.59 12.09 -4.10
CA LEU A 516 12.32 13.12 -5.10
C LEU A 516 13.39 14.23 -5.14
N GLU A 517 13.72 14.78 -3.97
CA GLU A 517 14.50 16.02 -3.86
C GLU A 517 16.02 15.80 -3.96
N TYR A 518 16.49 14.58 -3.67
CA TYR A 518 17.92 14.31 -3.53
C TYR A 518 18.39 13.04 -4.25
N LEU A 519 17.68 11.92 -4.10
CA LEU A 519 18.14 10.64 -4.64
C LEU A 519 17.75 10.41 -6.10
N SER A 520 16.77 11.12 -6.65
CA SER A 520 16.33 10.89 -8.03
C SER A 520 17.42 11.30 -9.01
N ARG A 521 17.75 10.42 -9.96
CA ARG A 521 18.75 10.72 -11.01
C ARG A 521 18.09 11.04 -12.34
N VAL A 522 16.87 10.55 -12.59
CA VAL A 522 16.08 10.61 -13.84
C VAL A 522 16.76 9.90 -15.01
N VAL A 523 18.04 10.21 -15.25
CA VAL A 523 18.93 9.47 -16.15
C VAL A 523 20.19 9.12 -15.37
N PHE A 524 20.51 7.83 -15.35
CA PHE A 524 21.77 7.33 -14.82
C PHE A 524 22.89 7.57 -15.82
N GLU A 525 24.05 7.92 -15.28
CA GLU A 525 25.31 7.99 -16.00
C GLU A 525 26.30 7.09 -15.27
N VAL A 526 26.59 5.94 -15.85
CA VAL A 526 27.50 4.94 -15.27
C VAL A 526 28.64 4.71 -16.24
N LYS A 527 29.82 5.21 -15.86
CA LYS A 527 30.96 5.39 -16.76
C LYS A 527 30.52 6.25 -17.95
N ASP A 528 30.45 5.63 -19.13
CA ASP A 528 30.12 6.29 -20.39
C ASP A 528 28.64 6.06 -20.78
N PHE A 529 27.90 5.19 -20.07
CA PHE A 529 26.56 4.77 -20.48
C PHE A 529 25.44 5.55 -19.81
N LEU A 530 24.46 5.94 -20.62
CA LEU A 530 23.20 6.59 -20.23
C LEU A 530 22.03 5.61 -20.31
N TYR A 531 21.20 5.59 -19.26
CA TYR A 531 19.97 4.80 -19.19
C TYR A 531 18.97 5.46 -18.21
N PRO A 532 17.64 5.21 -18.31
CA PRO A 532 16.67 5.86 -17.46
C PRO A 532 16.79 5.36 -16.01
N ASP A 533 16.51 6.26 -15.06
CA ASP A 533 16.34 5.90 -13.66
C ASP A 533 15.07 5.05 -13.51
N SER A 534 15.16 4.06 -12.64
CA SER A 534 14.05 3.19 -12.26
C SER A 534 14.31 2.59 -10.89
N VAL A 535 13.27 2.42 -10.08
CA VAL A 535 13.43 2.07 -8.67
C VAL A 535 12.33 1.14 -8.17
N VAL A 536 12.74 0.11 -7.43
CA VAL A 536 11.82 -0.63 -6.56
C VAL A 536 12.15 -0.32 -5.12
N GLY A 537 11.12 -0.24 -4.29
CA GLY A 537 11.31 0.08 -2.89
C GLY A 537 10.45 -0.77 -1.97
N THR A 538 10.89 -0.90 -0.73
CA THR A 538 10.17 -1.66 0.31
C THR A 538 9.01 -0.90 0.95
N ASP A 539 8.47 0.06 0.20
CA ASP A 539 7.37 0.94 0.60
C ASP A 539 6.38 1.09 -0.56
N SER A 540 5.08 0.97 -0.29
CA SER A 540 4.02 1.05 -1.29
C SER A 540 3.97 2.38 -2.04
N HIS A 541 4.36 3.46 -1.37
CA HIS A 541 4.35 4.82 -1.86
C HIS A 541 5.62 5.18 -2.65
N THR A 542 6.53 4.22 -2.88
CA THR A 542 7.65 4.36 -3.84
C THR A 542 7.16 4.85 -5.21
N THR A 543 5.89 4.60 -5.55
CA THR A 543 5.24 5.11 -6.76
C THR A 543 5.27 6.64 -6.91
N MET A 544 5.55 7.39 -5.85
CA MET A 544 5.68 8.85 -5.88
C MET A 544 6.69 9.34 -6.94
N VAL A 545 7.79 8.61 -7.19
CA VAL A 545 8.80 9.03 -8.19
C VAL A 545 8.32 8.99 -9.63
N ASN A 546 7.22 8.29 -9.92
CA ASN A 546 6.67 8.24 -11.27
C ASN A 546 6.15 9.63 -11.73
N GLY A 547 5.89 10.55 -10.79
CA GLY A 547 5.59 11.95 -11.10
C GLY A 547 6.78 12.76 -11.67
N LEU A 548 8.00 12.22 -11.56
CA LEU A 548 9.25 12.75 -12.14
C LEU A 548 9.67 12.00 -13.41
N GLY A 549 8.84 11.08 -13.93
CA GLY A 549 9.20 10.23 -15.07
C GLY A 549 10.15 9.08 -14.74
N ILE A 550 10.25 8.69 -13.47
CA ILE A 550 11.06 7.56 -13.01
C ILE A 550 10.14 6.36 -12.78
N LEU A 551 10.36 5.26 -13.51
CA LEU A 551 9.52 4.07 -13.38
C LEU A 551 9.81 3.37 -12.05
N GLY A 552 8.84 3.34 -11.14
CA GLY A 552 9.06 2.67 -9.86
C GLY A 552 7.82 2.35 -9.05
N TRP A 553 7.90 1.30 -8.23
CA TRP A 553 6.78 0.87 -7.38
C TRP A 553 7.25 0.14 -6.13
N GLY A 554 6.31 -0.06 -5.20
CA GLY A 554 6.56 -0.79 -3.98
C GLY A 554 6.59 -2.31 -4.20
N VAL A 555 7.66 -2.96 -3.76
CA VAL A 555 7.79 -4.41 -3.67
C VAL A 555 8.10 -4.80 -2.22
N GLY A 556 8.18 -6.09 -1.91
CA GLY A 556 8.55 -6.50 -0.56
C GLY A 556 10.02 -6.46 -0.23
N GLY A 557 10.29 -6.77 1.04
CA GLY A 557 11.64 -6.93 1.56
C GLY A 557 12.43 -7.99 0.80
N ILE A 558 11.85 -9.17 0.54
CA ILE A 558 12.55 -10.27 -0.15
C ILE A 558 12.81 -9.95 -1.61
N GLU A 559 11.85 -9.35 -2.33
CA GLU A 559 12.06 -8.98 -3.73
C GLU A 559 13.11 -7.89 -3.84
N THR A 560 13.07 -6.91 -2.93
CA THR A 560 14.08 -5.86 -2.89
C THR A 560 15.46 -6.43 -2.57
N GLU A 561 15.55 -7.33 -1.61
CA GLU A 561 16.76 -8.08 -1.28
C GLU A 561 17.25 -8.91 -2.48
N ALA A 562 16.35 -9.58 -3.20
CA ALA A 562 16.66 -10.31 -4.42
C ALA A 562 17.25 -9.40 -5.50
N VAL A 563 16.69 -8.20 -5.68
CA VAL A 563 17.22 -7.18 -6.59
C VAL A 563 18.60 -6.70 -6.14
N MET A 564 18.79 -6.45 -4.85
CA MET A 564 20.11 -6.14 -4.30
C MET A 564 21.10 -7.29 -4.55
N LEU A 565 20.65 -8.53 -4.64
CA LEU A 565 21.47 -9.70 -4.96
C LEU A 565 21.62 -9.95 -6.47
N GLY A 566 21.11 -9.05 -7.31
CA GLY A 566 21.27 -9.11 -8.78
C GLY A 566 20.19 -9.89 -9.52
N MET A 567 19.02 -10.13 -8.92
CA MET A 567 17.88 -10.76 -9.58
C MET A 567 16.90 -9.72 -10.15
N PRO A 568 16.21 -10.00 -11.26
CA PRO A 568 15.12 -9.15 -11.73
C PRO A 568 13.89 -9.32 -10.84
N VAL A 569 13.02 -8.31 -10.86
CA VAL A 569 11.62 -8.44 -10.43
C VAL A 569 10.83 -9.10 -11.56
N ALA A 570 10.09 -10.16 -11.26
CA ALA A 570 9.14 -10.74 -12.20
C ALA A 570 7.88 -9.88 -12.27
N LEU A 571 7.51 -9.43 -13.47
CA LEU A 571 6.34 -8.60 -13.72
C LEU A 571 5.49 -9.24 -14.81
N THR A 572 4.19 -9.46 -14.54
CA THR A 572 3.26 -9.74 -15.63
C THR A 572 3.13 -8.48 -16.46
N LEU A 573 3.42 -8.57 -17.77
CA LEU A 573 3.45 -7.43 -18.66
C LEU A 573 2.11 -6.69 -18.60
N PRO A 574 2.05 -5.47 -18.04
CA PRO A 574 0.79 -4.88 -17.60
C PRO A 574 0.04 -4.22 -18.76
N GLU A 575 -1.28 -4.20 -18.70
CA GLU A 575 -2.06 -3.21 -19.46
C GLU A 575 -1.71 -1.79 -18.99
N VAL A 576 -1.82 -0.82 -19.90
CA VAL A 576 -1.55 0.59 -19.62
C VAL A 576 -2.79 1.41 -19.96
N VAL A 577 -3.34 2.05 -18.93
CA VAL A 577 -4.49 2.94 -19.04
C VAL A 577 -3.99 4.37 -19.21
N GLY A 578 -4.23 4.96 -20.38
CA GLY A 578 -3.94 6.35 -20.67
C GLY A 578 -4.95 7.26 -19.97
N CYS A 579 -4.50 8.17 -19.13
CA CYS A 579 -5.32 9.17 -18.49
C CYS A 579 -5.08 10.53 -19.17
N GLU A 580 -5.99 10.94 -20.04
CA GLU A 580 -5.94 12.21 -20.74
C GLU A 580 -6.44 13.32 -19.81
N LEU A 581 -5.57 14.27 -19.45
CA LEU A 581 -5.93 15.46 -18.69
C LEU A 581 -6.16 16.63 -19.63
N THR A 582 -7.30 17.30 -19.48
CA THR A 582 -7.67 18.51 -20.24
C THR A 582 -8.18 19.61 -19.31
N GLY A 583 -8.34 20.83 -19.84
CA GLY A 583 -8.89 21.96 -19.08
C GLY A 583 -7.96 22.52 -18.00
N LEU A 584 -8.50 23.43 -17.18
CA LEU A 584 -7.78 24.13 -16.11
C LEU A 584 -8.52 23.95 -14.79
N ALA A 585 -7.79 23.57 -13.73
CA ALA A 585 -8.37 23.44 -12.40
C ALA A 585 -8.87 24.79 -11.85
N SER A 586 -9.99 24.76 -11.11
CA SER A 586 -10.55 25.93 -10.44
C SER A 586 -9.50 26.64 -9.56
N PRO A 587 -9.52 27.99 -9.46
CA PRO A 587 -8.61 28.72 -8.57
C PRO A 587 -8.69 28.31 -7.09
N LEU A 588 -9.83 27.76 -6.65
CA LEU A 588 -10.03 27.25 -5.29
C LEU A 588 -9.59 25.79 -5.11
N ALA A 589 -9.36 25.06 -6.20
CA ALA A 589 -8.91 23.68 -6.15
C ALA A 589 -7.42 23.63 -5.81
N THR A 590 -7.10 22.85 -4.79
CA THR A 590 -5.73 22.53 -4.41
C THR A 590 -5.25 21.28 -5.13
N SER A 591 -3.95 21.02 -5.08
CA SER A 591 -3.31 19.82 -5.63
C SER A 591 -4.01 18.54 -5.16
N ILE A 592 -4.41 18.47 -3.88
CA ILE A 592 -5.08 17.29 -3.34
C ILE A 592 -6.50 17.13 -3.89
N ASP A 593 -7.20 18.21 -4.24
CA ASP A 593 -8.54 18.12 -4.83
C ASP A 593 -8.46 17.50 -6.22
N VAL A 594 -7.41 17.87 -6.97
CA VAL A 594 -7.09 17.26 -8.27
C VAL A 594 -6.77 15.78 -8.10
N VAL A 595 -5.84 15.46 -7.20
CA VAL A 595 -5.39 14.09 -6.93
C VAL A 595 -6.53 13.19 -6.46
N LEU A 596 -7.33 13.69 -5.52
CA LEU A 596 -8.53 13.01 -5.10
C LEU A 596 -9.41 12.85 -6.34
N SER A 597 -9.88 13.89 -7.01
CA SER A 597 -10.76 13.75 -8.19
C SER A 597 -10.32 12.62 -9.14
N ILE A 598 -9.05 12.65 -9.58
CA ILE A 598 -8.41 11.64 -10.43
C ILE A 598 -8.49 10.23 -9.79
N THR A 599 -8.10 10.07 -8.54
CA THR A 599 -8.15 8.78 -7.79
C THR A 599 -9.54 8.12 -7.86
N LYS A 600 -10.64 8.88 -7.82
CA LYS A 600 -12.00 8.29 -7.87
C LYS A 600 -12.32 7.84 -9.27
N GLN A 601 -12.03 8.68 -10.25
CA GLN A 601 -12.31 8.37 -11.65
C GLN A 601 -11.52 7.14 -12.09
N LEU A 602 -10.24 7.06 -11.73
CA LEU A 602 -9.41 5.86 -11.96
C LEU A 602 -9.95 4.62 -11.24
N ARG A 603 -10.37 4.77 -9.98
CA ARG A 603 -10.98 3.65 -9.24
C ARG A 603 -12.30 3.17 -9.85
N GLN A 604 -13.14 4.10 -10.31
CA GLN A 604 -14.39 3.80 -11.00
C GLN A 604 -14.14 3.13 -12.36
N ALA A 605 -13.06 3.48 -13.03
CA ALA A 605 -12.64 2.88 -14.28
C ALA A 605 -11.96 1.50 -14.14
N GLY A 606 -11.70 1.04 -12.91
CA GLY A 606 -11.19 -0.33 -12.68
C GLY A 606 -9.73 -0.54 -13.08
N VAL A 607 -8.84 0.38 -12.72
CA VAL A 607 -7.40 0.31 -13.08
C VAL A 607 -6.56 -0.68 -12.23
N ALA A 608 -7.21 -1.57 -11.47
CA ALA A 608 -6.52 -2.44 -10.52
C ALA A 608 -5.57 -3.43 -11.22
N GLY A 609 -4.30 -3.48 -10.80
CA GLY A 609 -3.29 -4.36 -11.40
C GLY A 609 -2.77 -3.89 -12.76
N LYS A 610 -3.12 -2.68 -13.21
CA LYS A 610 -2.67 -2.06 -14.46
C LYS A 610 -1.68 -0.93 -14.19
N PHE A 611 -0.98 -0.48 -15.22
CA PHE A 611 -0.29 0.80 -15.21
C PHE A 611 -1.28 1.91 -15.58
N VAL A 612 -1.09 3.09 -15.01
CA VAL A 612 -1.76 4.32 -15.46
C VAL A 612 -0.67 5.24 -16.02
N GLU A 613 -0.90 5.87 -17.16
CA GLU A 613 0.04 6.82 -17.76
C GLU A 613 -0.70 8.10 -18.13
N PHE A 614 -0.18 9.25 -17.69
CA PHE A 614 -0.84 10.54 -17.87
C PHE A 614 -0.35 11.26 -19.13
N PHE A 615 -1.30 11.77 -19.91
CA PHE A 615 -1.05 12.53 -21.14
C PHE A 615 -2.11 13.62 -21.34
N GLY A 616 -2.04 14.35 -22.45
CA GLY A 616 -2.95 15.45 -22.76
C GLY A 616 -2.47 16.84 -22.29
N THR A 617 -3.15 17.87 -22.76
CA THR A 617 -2.75 19.29 -22.60
C THR A 617 -2.79 19.80 -21.15
N GLY A 618 -3.60 19.16 -20.30
CA GLY A 618 -3.70 19.46 -18.87
C GLY A 618 -2.48 19.02 -18.06
N VAL A 619 -1.65 18.09 -18.56
CA VAL A 619 -0.46 17.60 -17.83
C VAL A 619 0.59 18.71 -17.64
N SER A 620 0.73 19.60 -18.62
CA SER A 620 1.67 20.73 -18.57
C SER A 620 1.25 21.80 -17.56
N GLN A 621 -0.03 21.79 -17.13
CA GLN A 621 -0.56 22.69 -16.11
C GLN A 621 -0.26 22.19 -14.68
N LEU A 622 0.12 20.92 -14.54
CA LEU A 622 0.46 20.32 -13.27
C LEU A 622 1.95 20.48 -12.99
N SER A 623 2.28 21.06 -11.84
CA SER A 623 3.64 21.11 -11.32
C SER A 623 4.18 19.70 -11.03
N VAL A 624 5.49 19.53 -10.91
CA VAL A 624 6.07 18.25 -10.43
C VAL A 624 5.51 17.86 -9.06
N ALA A 625 5.26 18.82 -8.18
CA ALA A 625 4.65 18.56 -6.87
C ALA A 625 3.22 17.98 -7.02
N ASP A 626 2.43 18.47 -7.97
CA ASP A 626 1.10 17.91 -8.26
C ASP A 626 1.21 16.49 -8.82
N ARG A 627 2.08 16.28 -9.82
CA ARG A 627 2.28 14.97 -10.47
C ARG A 627 2.74 13.91 -9.48
N THR A 628 3.70 14.24 -8.63
CA THR A 628 4.20 13.33 -7.59
C THR A 628 3.15 13.06 -6.52
N THR A 629 2.29 14.04 -6.18
CA THR A 629 1.14 13.82 -5.29
C THR A 629 0.14 12.84 -5.91
N ILE A 630 -0.15 12.97 -7.21
CA ILE A 630 -1.02 12.03 -7.95
C ILE A 630 -0.40 10.64 -7.95
N ALA A 631 0.88 10.57 -8.31
CA ALA A 631 1.60 9.31 -8.42
C ALA A 631 1.76 8.58 -7.09
N ASN A 632 1.86 9.33 -6.00
CA ASN A 632 1.90 8.79 -4.65
C ASN A 632 0.61 8.06 -4.28
N MET A 633 -0.56 8.54 -4.73
CA MET A 633 -1.86 7.93 -4.40
C MET A 633 -2.20 6.67 -5.22
N CYS A 634 -1.23 6.13 -5.97
CA CYS A 634 -1.40 4.93 -6.79
C CYS A 634 -1.97 3.72 -6.03
N PRO A 635 -1.46 3.36 -4.83
CA PRO A 635 -2.01 2.24 -4.07
C PRO A 635 -3.49 2.40 -3.71
N GLU A 636 -4.00 3.64 -3.62
CA GLU A 636 -5.37 3.94 -3.21
C GLU A 636 -6.42 3.72 -4.32
N TYR A 637 -6.03 3.82 -5.60
CA TYR A 637 -6.86 3.43 -6.75
C TYR A 637 -6.51 2.06 -7.35
N GLY A 638 -5.49 1.39 -6.82
CA GLY A 638 -5.22 -0.03 -7.06
C GLY A 638 -4.36 -0.33 -8.29
N ALA A 639 -3.91 0.69 -9.02
CA ALA A 639 -2.92 0.52 -10.08
C ALA A 639 -1.55 0.11 -9.49
N ILE A 640 -0.71 -0.52 -10.31
CA ILE A 640 0.66 -0.86 -9.91
C ILE A 640 1.51 0.41 -9.80
N LEU A 641 1.38 1.29 -10.80
CA LEU A 641 2.01 2.61 -10.83
C LEU A 641 1.20 3.60 -11.69
N SER A 642 1.58 4.86 -11.61
CA SER A 642 0.98 5.98 -12.32
C SER A 642 2.06 6.94 -12.83
N PHE A 643 2.30 6.88 -14.13
CA PHE A 643 3.48 7.43 -14.79
C PHE A 643 3.21 8.79 -15.44
N PHE A 644 4.08 9.76 -15.16
CA PHE A 644 4.15 11.04 -15.85
C PHE A 644 5.46 11.09 -16.63
N PRO A 645 5.44 10.98 -17.97
CA PRO A 645 6.66 11.02 -18.77
C PRO A 645 7.46 12.32 -18.57
N VAL A 646 8.79 12.24 -18.71
CA VAL A 646 9.67 13.40 -18.58
C VAL A 646 9.36 14.43 -19.66
N ASP A 647 9.21 15.68 -19.25
CA ASP A 647 8.90 16.82 -20.13
C ASP A 647 9.61 18.11 -19.67
N ASN A 648 9.28 19.24 -20.30
CA ASN A 648 9.85 20.55 -19.96
C ASN A 648 9.60 20.99 -18.51
N VAL A 649 8.43 20.63 -17.93
CA VAL A 649 8.13 20.95 -16.52
C VAL A 649 9.08 20.19 -15.59
N THR A 650 9.38 18.94 -15.94
CA THR A 650 10.34 18.11 -15.22
C THR A 650 11.75 18.70 -15.29
N LEU A 651 12.24 19.08 -16.48
CA LEU A 651 13.56 19.72 -16.63
C LEU A 651 13.66 21.06 -15.88
N LYS A 652 12.61 21.88 -15.92
CA LYS A 652 12.54 23.14 -15.16
C LYS A 652 12.65 22.88 -13.65
N HIS A 653 11.96 21.86 -13.15
CA HIS A 653 12.07 21.45 -11.75
C HIS A 653 13.49 21.00 -11.39
N LEU A 654 14.12 20.12 -12.19
CA LEU A 654 15.49 19.64 -11.93
C LEU A 654 16.51 20.79 -11.93
N LYS A 655 16.34 21.78 -12.80
CA LYS A 655 17.14 23.01 -12.79
C LYS A 655 17.01 23.77 -11.47
N HIS A 656 15.78 23.89 -10.94
CA HIS A 656 15.55 24.53 -9.65
C HIS A 656 16.12 23.73 -8.48
N THR A 657 16.06 22.39 -8.50
CA THR A 657 16.60 21.53 -7.44
C THR A 657 18.13 21.37 -7.47
N GLY A 658 18.80 21.97 -8.46
CA GLY A 658 20.25 22.15 -8.46
C GLY A 658 21.02 21.24 -9.41
N PHE A 659 20.38 20.64 -10.42
CA PHE A 659 21.08 19.96 -11.51
C PHE A 659 21.86 20.98 -12.34
N ASP A 660 23.09 20.62 -12.70
CA ASP A 660 23.93 21.47 -13.55
C ASP A 660 23.40 21.51 -14.99
N LYS A 661 23.73 22.59 -15.71
CA LYS A 661 23.23 22.82 -17.06
C LYS A 661 23.69 21.76 -18.06
N ALA A 662 24.95 21.32 -17.99
CA ALA A 662 25.51 20.35 -18.91
C ALA A 662 24.83 18.96 -18.78
N LYS A 663 24.53 18.56 -17.54
CA LYS A 663 23.80 17.34 -17.23
C LYS A 663 22.36 17.40 -17.71
N LEU A 664 21.69 18.56 -17.57
CA LEU A 664 20.33 18.75 -18.09
C LEU A 664 20.31 18.66 -19.62
N GLU A 665 21.27 19.28 -20.31
CA GLU A 665 21.40 19.20 -21.77
C GLU A 665 21.66 17.75 -22.23
N SER A 666 22.59 17.04 -21.58
CA SER A 666 22.86 15.62 -21.88
C SER A 666 21.64 14.73 -21.59
N MET A 667 20.90 15.00 -20.52
CA MET A 667 19.69 14.28 -20.15
C MET A 667 18.58 14.48 -21.19
N GLU A 668 18.34 15.72 -21.60
CA GLU A 668 17.35 16.06 -22.61
C GLU A 668 17.70 15.42 -23.97
N ALA A 669 18.96 15.53 -24.39
CA ALA A 669 19.45 14.92 -25.63
C ALA A 669 19.27 13.39 -25.62
N TYR A 670 19.64 12.73 -24.52
CA TYR A 670 19.45 11.29 -24.35
C TYR A 670 17.96 10.91 -24.42
N LEU A 671 17.11 11.53 -23.59
CA LEU A 671 15.68 11.21 -23.52
C LEU A 671 14.98 11.45 -24.86
N LYS A 672 15.38 12.47 -25.62
CA LYS A 672 14.88 12.68 -27.00
C LYS A 672 15.37 11.59 -27.95
N ALA A 673 16.66 11.23 -27.90
CA ALA A 673 17.23 10.20 -28.76
C ALA A 673 16.57 8.82 -28.57
N VAL A 674 16.20 8.46 -27.33
CA VAL A 674 15.48 7.22 -27.03
C VAL A 674 13.95 7.38 -27.00
N LYS A 675 13.40 8.54 -27.39
CA LYS A 675 11.95 8.83 -27.35
C LYS A 675 11.30 8.60 -25.98
N LEU A 676 11.98 8.95 -24.90
CA LEU A 676 11.45 9.01 -23.53
C LEU A 676 11.09 10.44 -23.09
N PHE A 677 11.29 11.44 -23.95
CA PHE A 677 10.91 12.83 -23.71
C PHE A 677 9.56 13.16 -24.33
N ARG A 678 8.59 13.60 -23.53
CA ARG A 678 7.25 13.98 -23.97
C ARG A 678 7.22 15.43 -24.42
N ASN A 679 6.65 15.67 -25.60
CA ASN A 679 6.49 17.02 -26.17
C ASN A 679 5.01 17.44 -26.18
N ASP A 680 4.72 18.60 -25.61
CA ASP A 680 3.37 19.18 -25.53
C ASP A 680 2.85 19.76 -26.85
N GLN A 681 3.74 19.98 -27.82
CA GLN A 681 3.43 20.72 -29.05
C GLN A 681 3.21 19.83 -30.27
N ILE A 682 3.45 18.51 -30.17
CA ILE A 682 3.38 17.58 -31.30
C ILE A 682 2.38 16.47 -30.96
N SER A 683 1.19 16.51 -31.58
CA SER A 683 0.12 15.52 -31.36
C SER A 683 0.30 14.22 -32.16
N SER A 684 1.30 14.14 -33.06
CA SER A 684 1.48 13.00 -33.98
C SER A 684 2.31 11.84 -33.41
N GLU A 685 2.76 11.93 -32.16
CA GLU A 685 3.64 10.93 -31.51
C GLU A 685 3.04 10.34 -30.22
N GLU A 686 1.71 10.40 -30.06
CA GLU A 686 1.06 9.87 -28.85
C GLU A 686 1.10 8.33 -28.80
N PRO A 687 1.39 7.73 -27.63
CA PRO A 687 1.32 6.29 -27.45
C PRO A 687 -0.08 5.72 -27.65
N GLU A 688 -0.16 4.46 -28.05
CA GLU A 688 -1.40 3.69 -28.05
C GLU A 688 -1.59 3.00 -26.70
N TYR A 689 -2.61 3.42 -25.95
CA TYR A 689 -2.95 2.84 -24.66
C TYR A 689 -3.96 1.68 -24.80
N THR A 690 -4.01 0.80 -23.80
CA THR A 690 -5.02 -0.27 -23.73
C THR A 690 -6.43 0.31 -23.62
N GLN A 691 -6.55 1.40 -22.85
CA GLN A 691 -7.79 2.11 -22.57
C GLN A 691 -7.46 3.57 -22.31
N ILE A 692 -8.33 4.49 -22.73
CA ILE A 692 -8.21 5.92 -22.43
C ILE A 692 -9.31 6.34 -21.46
N ILE A 693 -8.95 7.16 -20.47
CA ILE A 693 -9.85 7.84 -19.54
C ILE A 693 -9.61 9.34 -19.68
N GLN A 694 -10.67 10.10 -19.92
CA GLN A 694 -10.58 11.55 -20.03
C GLN A 694 -11.00 12.22 -18.72
N ILE A 695 -10.21 13.17 -18.25
CA ILE A 695 -10.47 13.95 -17.04
C ILE A 695 -10.29 15.44 -17.35
N ASP A 696 -11.40 16.18 -17.28
CA ASP A 696 -11.39 17.64 -17.35
C ASP A 696 -11.12 18.23 -15.96
N LEU A 697 -9.98 18.90 -15.82
CA LEU A 697 -9.55 19.56 -14.58
C LEU A 697 -10.53 20.66 -14.13
N SER A 698 -11.31 21.26 -15.03
CA SER A 698 -12.28 22.31 -14.71
C SER A 698 -13.48 21.79 -13.88
N SER A 699 -13.75 20.49 -13.94
CA SER A 699 -14.83 19.84 -13.18
C SER A 699 -14.50 19.61 -11.70
N ILE A 700 -13.25 19.89 -11.29
CA ILE A 700 -12.73 19.53 -9.97
C ILE A 700 -13.14 20.56 -8.92
N THR A 701 -13.85 20.09 -7.89
CA THR A 701 -14.25 20.87 -6.72
C THR A 701 -13.51 20.42 -5.47
N PRO A 702 -13.41 21.26 -4.41
CA PRO A 702 -12.74 20.84 -3.18
C PRO A 702 -13.46 19.73 -2.40
N TYR A 703 -12.70 18.74 -1.90
CA TYR A 703 -13.22 17.56 -1.18
C TYR A 703 -12.48 17.26 0.13
N VAL A 704 -13.15 16.53 1.03
CA VAL A 704 -12.53 15.70 2.06
C VAL A 704 -12.89 14.23 1.86
N SER A 705 -12.11 13.31 2.43
CA SER A 705 -12.42 11.87 2.41
C SER A 705 -12.62 11.32 3.83
N GLY A 706 -13.77 10.70 4.11
CA GLY A 706 -14.09 10.13 5.42
C GLY A 706 -15.56 9.70 5.57
N PRO A 707 -15.93 9.17 6.75
CA PRO A 707 -15.16 9.20 8.00
C PRO A 707 -14.29 7.97 8.26
N LYS A 708 -14.34 6.91 7.44
CA LYS A 708 -13.63 5.63 7.74
C LYS A 708 -12.81 5.04 6.60
N ARG A 709 -12.92 5.56 5.37
CA ARG A 709 -12.15 5.07 4.22
C ARG A 709 -11.67 6.20 3.30
N PRO A 710 -10.52 6.04 2.61
CA PRO A 710 -9.97 7.09 1.74
C PRO A 710 -10.84 7.41 0.51
N GLN A 711 -11.63 6.44 0.05
CA GLN A 711 -12.52 6.61 -1.11
C GLN A 711 -13.85 7.29 -0.80
N ASP A 712 -14.21 7.48 0.47
CA ASP A 712 -15.51 8.01 0.87
C ASP A 712 -15.50 9.54 0.80
N ARG A 713 -15.76 10.11 -0.38
CA ARG A 713 -15.67 11.56 -0.59
C ARG A 713 -16.87 12.34 -0.15
N VAL A 714 -16.58 13.53 0.34
CA VAL A 714 -17.56 14.52 0.75
C VAL A 714 -17.10 15.87 0.21
N ALA A 715 -17.91 16.47 -0.66
CA ALA A 715 -17.64 17.84 -1.12
C ALA A 715 -17.64 18.75 0.11
N ILE A 716 -16.76 19.75 0.17
CA ILE A 716 -16.69 20.63 1.34
C ILE A 716 -18.03 21.31 1.62
N THR A 717 -18.77 21.66 0.57
CA THR A 717 -20.13 22.22 0.66
C THR A 717 -21.14 21.28 1.32
N ASN A 718 -20.87 19.99 1.33
CA ASN A 718 -21.76 18.94 1.83
C ASN A 718 -21.25 18.31 3.13
N MET A 719 -20.14 18.80 3.71
CA MET A 719 -19.53 18.13 4.87
C MET A 719 -20.49 18.07 6.05
N LYS A 720 -21.08 19.22 6.40
CA LYS A 720 -22.03 19.32 7.50
C LYS A 720 -23.19 18.34 7.37
N SER A 721 -23.84 18.31 6.21
CA SER A 721 -25.00 17.43 5.95
C SER A 721 -24.62 15.96 5.90
N ASP A 722 -23.48 15.62 5.30
CA ASP A 722 -22.97 14.25 5.25
C ASP A 722 -22.62 13.70 6.65
N PHE A 723 -21.95 14.50 7.48
CA PHE A 723 -21.62 14.10 8.85
C PHE A 723 -22.88 13.90 9.70
N GLN A 724 -23.86 14.81 9.60
CA GLN A 724 -25.14 14.67 10.28
C GLN A 724 -25.90 13.41 9.83
N ALA A 725 -25.89 13.11 8.53
CA ALA A 725 -26.44 11.85 8.02
C ALA A 725 -25.70 10.64 8.61
N CYS A 726 -24.37 10.70 8.68
CA CYS A 726 -23.56 9.62 9.27
C CYS A 726 -23.90 9.34 10.75
N LEU A 727 -24.36 10.33 11.53
CA LEU A 727 -24.78 10.10 12.91
C LEU A 727 -26.00 9.17 12.98
N ASN A 728 -27.00 9.37 12.12
CA ASN A 728 -28.21 8.58 12.07
C ASN A 728 -28.02 7.22 11.37
N GLU A 729 -27.17 7.19 10.34
CA GLU A 729 -26.90 6.00 9.55
C GLU A 729 -26.34 4.85 10.38
N LYS A 730 -26.66 3.65 9.94
CA LYS A 730 -26.45 2.43 10.73
C LYS A 730 -24.97 2.05 10.72
N ILE A 731 -24.51 1.38 11.78
CA ILE A 731 -23.07 1.14 11.97
C ILE A 731 -22.46 0.53 10.71
N GLY A 732 -21.54 1.28 10.11
CA GLY A 732 -20.91 0.94 8.83
C GLY A 732 -19.80 1.93 8.50
N PHE A 733 -19.44 2.02 7.22
CA PHE A 733 -18.40 2.95 6.77
C PHE A 733 -18.82 4.43 6.84
N LYS A 734 -20.12 4.70 6.63
CA LYS A 734 -20.75 6.02 6.64
C LYS A 734 -21.86 6.12 7.71
N GLY A 735 -21.72 5.39 8.81
CA GLY A 735 -22.75 5.34 9.84
C GLY A 735 -22.23 5.02 11.24
N PHE A 736 -22.78 5.71 12.23
CA PHE A 736 -22.43 5.61 13.66
C PHE A 736 -23.58 5.14 14.55
N GLN A 737 -24.83 5.18 14.06
CA GLN A 737 -26.04 4.78 14.75
C GLN A 737 -26.21 5.45 16.13
N ILE A 738 -26.15 6.78 16.14
CA ILE A 738 -26.43 7.62 17.29
C ILE A 738 -27.93 7.94 17.31
N ALA A 739 -28.60 7.62 18.42
CA ALA A 739 -30.03 7.91 18.61
C ALA A 739 -30.30 9.42 18.46
N THR A 740 -31.40 9.78 17.79
CA THR A 740 -31.73 11.18 17.42
C THR A 740 -31.69 12.12 18.62
N GLU A 741 -32.19 11.66 19.77
CA GLU A 741 -32.19 12.40 21.03
C GLU A 741 -30.79 12.72 21.58
N LYS A 742 -29.77 11.94 21.19
CA LYS A 742 -28.37 12.13 21.61
C LYS A 742 -27.50 12.88 20.60
N GLN A 743 -27.99 13.10 19.38
CA GLN A 743 -27.17 13.71 18.31
C GLN A 743 -26.75 15.15 18.62
N ASN A 744 -27.48 15.82 19.53
CA ASN A 744 -27.18 17.17 20.01
C ASN A 744 -26.50 17.18 21.39
N ASP A 745 -26.01 16.03 21.87
CA ASP A 745 -25.34 15.94 23.17
C ASP A 745 -24.10 16.84 23.21
N ILE A 746 -23.97 17.58 24.31
CA ILE A 746 -22.84 18.45 24.61
C ILE A 746 -22.28 18.07 25.97
N VAL A 747 -21.00 17.71 26.01
CA VAL A 747 -20.28 17.36 27.22
C VAL A 747 -19.35 18.53 27.59
N PRO A 748 -19.52 19.15 28.78
CA PRO A 748 -18.56 20.13 29.28
C PRO A 748 -17.25 19.43 29.66
N VAL A 749 -16.13 20.08 29.38
CA VAL A 749 -14.81 19.58 29.78
C VAL A 749 -13.94 20.72 30.28
N GLU A 750 -13.37 20.54 31.46
CA GLU A 750 -12.36 21.44 32.00
C GLU A 750 -10.99 21.05 31.44
N TYR A 751 -10.30 22.01 30.83
CA TYR A 751 -8.96 21.82 30.29
C TYR A 751 -8.14 23.09 30.51
N GLU A 752 -6.99 22.95 31.18
CA GLU A 752 -6.08 24.07 31.51
C GLU A 752 -6.79 25.26 32.20
N GLY A 753 -7.73 24.96 33.11
CA GLY A 753 -8.47 25.96 33.89
C GLY A 753 -9.56 26.71 33.12
N ASN A 754 -9.88 26.28 31.89
CA ASN A 754 -10.97 26.82 31.08
C ASN A 754 -12.03 25.75 30.79
N GLU A 755 -13.28 26.15 30.70
CA GLU A 755 -14.40 25.27 30.35
C GLU A 755 -14.62 25.25 28.83
N TYR A 756 -14.61 24.06 28.24
CA TYR A 756 -14.92 23.83 26.83
C TYR A 756 -16.14 22.92 26.69
N ARG A 757 -16.71 22.90 25.49
CA ARG A 757 -17.85 22.06 25.13
C ARG A 757 -17.49 21.13 23.98
N LEU A 758 -17.60 19.83 24.20
CA LEU A 758 -17.45 18.81 23.17
C LEU A 758 -18.83 18.30 22.75
N SER A 759 -19.04 18.20 21.44
CA SER A 759 -20.23 17.61 20.82
C SER A 759 -19.84 16.61 19.73
N HIS A 760 -20.82 15.90 19.16
CA HIS A 760 -20.61 15.16 17.93
C HIS A 760 -20.00 16.05 16.84
N GLY A 761 -18.94 15.57 16.18
CA GLY A 761 -18.24 16.31 15.13
C GLY A 761 -17.09 17.18 15.63
N SER A 762 -16.86 17.27 16.95
CA SER A 762 -15.75 18.03 17.50
C SER A 762 -14.41 17.50 16.99
N VAL A 763 -13.57 18.39 16.48
CA VAL A 763 -12.20 18.07 16.08
C VAL A 763 -11.36 17.98 17.34
N VAL A 764 -10.69 16.85 17.54
CA VAL A 764 -9.78 16.61 18.69
C VAL A 764 -8.34 16.32 18.25
N ILE A 765 -8.15 15.98 16.98
CA ILE A 765 -6.83 15.80 16.36
C ILE A 765 -6.84 16.54 15.01
N ALA A 766 -5.83 17.38 14.78
CA ALA A 766 -5.61 18.05 13.51
C ALA A 766 -4.12 17.95 13.12
N ALA A 767 -3.79 17.07 12.18
CA ALA A 767 -2.39 16.75 11.85
C ALA A 767 -2.04 17.14 10.41
N VAL A 768 -1.10 18.08 10.24
CA VAL A 768 -0.46 18.37 8.96
C VAL A 768 0.76 17.43 8.84
N ILE A 769 0.56 16.31 8.15
CA ILE A 769 1.44 15.13 8.11
C ILE A 769 1.49 14.53 6.68
N SER A 770 2.35 13.52 6.49
CA SER A 770 2.46 12.62 5.33
C SER A 770 3.32 13.14 4.19
N CYS A 771 4.10 12.24 3.59
CA CYS A 771 4.82 12.46 2.34
C CYS A 771 3.85 12.75 1.17
N THR A 772 2.56 12.43 1.31
CA THR A 772 1.55 12.75 0.29
C THR A 772 1.39 14.24 0.06
N ASN A 773 1.24 15.04 1.12
CA ASN A 773 0.93 16.46 0.99
C ASN A 773 2.08 17.37 1.44
N ASN A 774 2.93 16.91 2.37
CA ASN A 774 3.98 17.76 2.93
C ASN A 774 5.20 17.91 2.01
N CYS A 775 5.24 17.18 0.89
CA CYS A 775 6.25 17.36 -0.17
C CYS A 775 5.87 18.44 -1.19
N ASN A 776 4.63 18.95 -1.14
CA ASN A 776 4.13 19.93 -2.10
C ASN A 776 4.23 21.34 -1.48
N PRO A 777 5.17 22.20 -1.95
CA PRO A 777 5.35 23.53 -1.38
C PRO A 777 4.08 24.38 -1.47
N SER A 778 3.33 24.29 -2.57
CA SER A 778 2.14 25.11 -2.79
C SER A 778 1.08 24.90 -1.70
N VAL A 779 0.79 23.65 -1.31
CA VAL A 779 -0.22 23.38 -0.25
C VAL A 779 0.30 23.67 1.16
N MET A 780 1.61 23.51 1.40
CA MET A 780 2.23 23.83 2.69
C MET A 780 2.31 25.35 2.91
N LEU A 781 2.71 26.09 1.88
CA LEU A 781 2.67 27.56 1.88
C LEU A 781 1.23 28.05 1.99
N ALA A 782 0.26 27.39 1.36
CA ALA A 782 -1.16 27.72 1.52
C ALA A 782 -1.64 27.57 2.96
N ALA A 783 -1.26 26.49 3.64
CA ALA A 783 -1.57 26.32 5.06
C ALA A 783 -0.92 27.43 5.91
N GLY A 784 0.32 27.81 5.60
CA GLY A 784 1.03 28.89 6.29
C GLY A 784 0.41 30.28 6.06
N LEU A 785 0.07 30.61 4.81
CA LEU A 785 -0.57 31.88 4.46
C LEU A 785 -1.99 31.97 5.06
N LEU A 786 -2.75 30.87 5.06
CA LEU A 786 -4.03 30.81 5.75
C LEU A 786 -3.87 31.04 7.25
N ALA A 787 -2.86 30.41 7.87
CA ALA A 787 -2.56 30.62 9.29
C ALA A 787 -2.20 32.09 9.58
N ARG A 788 -1.42 32.73 8.69
CA ARG A 788 -1.09 34.16 8.80
C ARG A 788 -2.35 35.02 8.76
N LYS A 789 -3.17 34.89 7.71
CA LYS A 789 -4.42 35.65 7.54
C LYS A 789 -5.38 35.41 8.72
N ALA A 790 -5.49 34.18 9.21
CA ALA A 790 -6.34 33.82 10.35
C ALA A 790 -5.90 34.49 11.66
N ILE A 791 -4.60 34.45 11.98
CA ILE A 791 -4.05 35.10 13.19
C ILE A 791 -4.17 36.62 13.09
N GLU A 792 -3.92 37.20 11.93
CA GLU A 792 -4.09 38.65 11.68
C GLU A 792 -5.56 39.08 11.81
N ALA A 793 -6.49 38.18 11.51
CA ALA A 793 -7.92 38.34 11.76
C ALA A 793 -8.36 38.00 13.21
N GLY A 794 -7.42 37.66 14.11
CA GLY A 794 -7.72 37.39 15.52
C GLY A 794 -8.25 35.98 15.83
N LEU A 795 -8.20 35.05 14.88
CA LEU A 795 -8.67 33.67 15.08
C LEU A 795 -7.62 32.82 15.81
N MET A 796 -8.08 31.83 16.60
CA MET A 796 -7.21 30.89 17.32
C MET A 796 -7.78 29.46 17.27
N VAL A 797 -6.91 28.47 17.47
CA VAL A 797 -7.31 27.06 17.66
C VAL A 797 -7.57 26.79 19.14
N LYS A 798 -8.61 26.01 19.46
CA LYS A 798 -8.92 25.61 20.84
C LYS A 798 -7.79 24.73 21.40
N PRO A 799 -7.27 24.99 22.62
CA PRO A 799 -6.01 24.40 23.11
C PRO A 799 -6.10 22.90 23.42
N TYR A 800 -7.30 22.34 23.59
CA TYR A 800 -7.47 20.90 23.75
C TYR A 800 -7.30 20.11 22.45
N ILE A 801 -7.35 20.79 21.28
CA ILE A 801 -7.19 20.15 19.99
C ILE A 801 -5.72 19.80 19.81
N ARG A 802 -5.44 18.52 19.57
CA ARG A 802 -4.08 18.08 19.33
C ARG A 802 -3.66 18.41 17.91
N THR A 803 -2.98 19.55 17.76
CA THR A 803 -2.36 19.99 16.51
C THR A 803 -0.94 19.45 16.38
N SER A 804 -0.52 19.13 15.16
CA SER A 804 0.86 18.75 14.85
C SER A 804 1.25 19.10 13.42
N LEU A 805 2.49 19.54 13.23
CA LEU A 805 3.13 19.67 11.93
C LEU A 805 4.31 18.70 11.87
N SER A 806 4.29 17.76 10.93
CA SER A 806 5.35 16.77 10.74
C SER A 806 5.81 16.82 9.28
N PRO A 807 6.73 17.74 8.96
CA PRO A 807 7.18 17.94 7.59
C PRO A 807 7.94 16.72 7.06
N GLY A 808 7.90 16.52 5.74
CA GLY A 808 8.63 15.40 5.14
C GLY A 808 10.11 15.64 4.92
N SER A 809 10.60 16.87 5.01
CA SER A 809 12.03 17.13 5.08
C SER A 809 12.30 18.45 5.80
N GLY A 810 13.55 18.68 6.17
CA GLY A 810 13.99 19.98 6.68
C GLY A 810 13.70 21.14 5.72
N MET A 811 13.59 20.89 4.41
CA MET A 811 13.28 21.93 3.41
C MET A 811 11.94 22.59 3.67
N VAL A 812 10.94 21.79 4.04
CA VAL A 812 9.60 22.29 4.32
C VAL A 812 9.62 23.27 5.49
N THR A 813 10.34 22.93 6.55
CA THR A 813 10.53 23.87 7.66
C THR A 813 11.29 25.11 7.21
N HIS A 814 12.28 24.95 6.32
CA HIS A 814 13.08 26.05 5.84
C HIS A 814 12.25 27.04 5.00
N TYR A 815 11.50 26.62 3.97
CA TYR A 815 10.68 27.58 3.20
C TYR A 815 9.52 28.14 4.03
N LEU A 816 8.92 27.37 4.95
CA LEU A 816 7.88 27.92 5.84
C LEU A 816 8.45 28.97 6.78
N SER A 817 9.69 28.79 7.23
CA SER A 817 10.39 29.77 8.07
C SER A 817 10.80 31.00 7.26
N SER A 818 11.43 30.81 6.10
CA SER A 818 11.96 31.89 5.25
C SER A 818 10.85 32.75 4.65
N SER A 819 9.70 32.16 4.31
CA SER A 819 8.50 32.92 3.88
C SER A 819 7.77 33.62 5.04
N GLY A 820 8.24 33.44 6.28
CA GLY A 820 7.67 34.08 7.46
C GLY A 820 6.35 33.49 7.96
N VAL A 821 5.89 32.35 7.43
CA VAL A 821 4.58 31.76 7.80
C VAL A 821 4.65 30.76 8.95
N LEU A 822 5.81 30.14 9.22
CA LEU A 822 5.99 29.17 10.30
C LEU A 822 5.64 29.70 11.71
N PRO A 823 5.96 30.96 12.08
CA PRO A 823 5.53 31.51 13.37
C PRO A 823 4.00 31.54 13.53
N TYR A 824 3.25 31.77 12.45
CA TYR A 824 1.79 31.81 12.48
C TYR A 824 1.17 30.42 12.62
N LEU A 825 1.73 29.42 11.91
CA LEU A 825 1.38 28.00 12.14
C LEU A 825 1.62 27.60 13.60
N SER A 826 2.76 28.00 14.17
CA SER A 826 3.12 27.71 15.56
C SER A 826 2.16 28.38 16.56
N LYS A 827 1.68 29.61 16.28
CA LYS A 827 0.66 30.30 17.10
C LYS A 827 -0.69 29.57 17.10
N LEU A 828 -1.05 28.90 15.99
CA LEU A 828 -2.23 28.02 15.92
C LEU A 828 -1.98 26.61 16.50
N GLY A 829 -0.79 26.35 17.05
CA GLY A 829 -0.40 25.08 17.67
C GLY A 829 0.23 24.06 16.71
N PHE A 830 0.35 24.35 15.42
CA PHE A 830 1.02 23.50 14.43
C PHE A 830 2.55 23.63 14.54
N GLU A 831 3.10 23.18 15.67
CA GLU A 831 4.54 23.10 15.87
C GLU A 831 5.16 21.93 15.10
N VAL A 832 6.38 22.12 14.61
CA VAL A 832 7.17 21.03 14.02
C VAL A 832 7.46 20.02 15.13
N VAL A 833 6.93 18.81 15.02
CA VAL A 833 7.12 17.73 16.02
C VAL A 833 8.21 16.73 15.62
N GLY A 834 8.63 16.74 14.35
CA GLY A 834 9.73 15.94 13.81
C GLY A 834 9.54 15.62 12.32
N TYR A 835 10.54 14.98 11.72
CA TYR A 835 10.60 14.62 10.30
C TYR A 835 10.46 13.09 10.15
N GLY A 836 9.23 12.60 9.91
CA GLY A 836 8.93 11.17 9.82
C GLY A 836 7.43 10.86 9.68
N CYS A 837 7.09 9.58 9.44
CA CYS A 837 5.72 9.14 9.11
C CYS A 837 4.69 9.33 10.25
N SER A 838 5.11 9.23 11.51
CA SER A 838 4.37 9.79 12.66
C SER A 838 2.85 9.43 12.69
N THR A 839 1.94 10.40 12.81
CA THR A 839 0.48 10.20 12.83
C THR A 839 -0.06 9.44 11.61
N CYS A 840 0.57 9.53 10.44
CA CYS A 840 0.15 8.81 9.22
C CYS A 840 0.24 7.28 9.39
N VAL A 841 1.27 6.81 10.12
CA VAL A 841 1.43 5.39 10.44
C VAL A 841 0.69 4.94 11.69
N GLY A 842 -0.07 5.84 12.34
CA GLY A 842 -0.76 5.58 13.60
C GLY A 842 0.11 5.76 14.84
N ASN A 843 1.32 6.33 14.70
CA ASN A 843 2.20 6.66 15.83
C ASN A 843 1.75 7.98 16.50
N THR A 844 0.50 8.04 16.92
CA THR A 844 -0.10 9.19 17.61
C THR A 844 -0.08 8.92 19.11
N ALA A 845 0.46 9.85 19.90
CA ALA A 845 0.35 9.72 21.35
C ALA A 845 -1.12 9.86 21.82
N PRO A 846 -1.45 9.33 23.02
CA PRO A 846 -2.81 9.39 23.56
C PRO A 846 -3.32 10.83 23.70
N LEU A 847 -4.63 11.04 23.53
CA LEU A 847 -5.30 12.30 23.88
C LEU A 847 -5.27 12.54 25.40
N PRO A 848 -5.37 13.81 25.85
CA PRO A 848 -5.47 14.12 27.28
C PRO A 848 -6.61 13.34 27.96
N GLU A 849 -6.35 12.91 29.20
CA GLU A 849 -7.26 12.09 30.02
C GLU A 849 -8.67 12.71 30.09
N ALA A 850 -8.75 14.03 30.33
CA ALA A 850 -10.00 14.77 30.43
C ALA A 850 -10.83 14.69 29.13
N ILE A 851 -10.18 14.90 27.98
CA ILE A 851 -10.83 14.85 26.66
C ILE A 851 -11.28 13.42 26.34
N ARG A 852 -10.43 12.43 26.60
CA ARG A 852 -10.78 11.01 26.39
C ARG A 852 -11.97 10.59 27.25
N ASN A 853 -12.01 11.04 28.50
CA ASN A 853 -13.10 10.74 29.42
C ASN A 853 -14.40 11.42 28.98
N ALA A 854 -14.35 12.69 28.56
CA ALA A 854 -15.52 13.40 28.04
C ALA A 854 -16.10 12.71 26.78
N ILE A 855 -15.24 12.29 25.84
CA ILE A 855 -15.67 11.54 24.65
C ILE A 855 -16.35 10.23 25.05
N LYS A 856 -15.76 9.46 25.97
CA LYS A 856 -16.30 8.18 26.43
C LYS A 856 -17.61 8.33 27.23
N GLN A 857 -17.69 9.34 28.09
CA GLN A 857 -18.87 9.61 28.91
C GLN A 857 -20.07 10.05 28.07
N GLY A 858 -19.85 10.89 27.07
CA GLY A 858 -20.91 11.34 26.16
C GLY A 858 -21.18 10.43 24.97
N ASP A 859 -20.48 9.30 24.83
CA ASP A 859 -20.49 8.45 23.62
C ASP A 859 -20.33 9.28 22.32
N LEU A 860 -19.47 10.31 22.38
CA LEU A 860 -19.34 11.28 21.32
C LEU A 860 -18.63 10.68 20.10
N VAL A 861 -19.08 11.06 18.91
CA VAL A 861 -18.37 10.80 17.65
C VAL A 861 -17.36 11.93 17.47
N ALA A 862 -16.20 11.80 18.09
CA ALA A 862 -15.08 12.72 17.96
C ALA A 862 -14.35 12.53 16.62
N CYS A 863 -13.79 13.63 16.10
CA CYS A 863 -13.20 13.68 14.76
C CYS A 863 -11.70 13.95 14.78
N GLY A 864 -10.96 13.22 13.93
CA GLY A 864 -9.61 13.54 13.53
C GLY A 864 -9.57 14.05 12.09
N VAL A 865 -8.80 15.10 11.83
CA VAL A 865 -8.57 15.61 10.46
C VAL A 865 -7.08 15.59 10.19
N LEU A 866 -6.66 15.01 9.07
CA LEU A 866 -5.25 14.89 8.74
C LEU A 866 -4.98 15.03 7.25
N SER A 867 -3.79 15.50 6.88
CA SER A 867 -3.32 15.54 5.49
C SER A 867 -2.63 14.24 5.05
N GLY A 868 -3.07 13.10 5.60
CA GLY A 868 -2.57 11.76 5.26
C GLY A 868 -3.31 11.11 4.07
N ASN A 869 -3.09 9.80 3.90
CA ASN A 869 -3.69 8.99 2.84
C ASN A 869 -4.62 7.87 3.37
N LYS A 870 -4.59 7.54 4.67
CA LYS A 870 -5.37 6.47 5.30
C LYS A 870 -6.09 6.97 6.55
N ASN A 871 -7.39 6.68 6.66
CA ASN A 871 -8.29 7.17 7.71
C ASN A 871 -9.21 6.08 8.30
N PHE A 872 -8.73 4.84 8.39
CA PHE A 872 -9.49 3.74 8.99
C PHE A 872 -9.83 4.03 10.46
N GLU A 873 -10.98 3.53 10.92
CA GLU A 873 -11.40 3.64 12.31
C GLU A 873 -10.35 3.01 13.25
N GLY A 874 -10.02 3.70 14.35
CA GLY A 874 -9.00 3.27 15.31
C GLY A 874 -7.54 3.49 14.86
N ARG A 875 -7.31 4.08 13.68
CA ARG A 875 -5.95 4.36 13.18
C ARG A 875 -5.21 5.44 13.96
N LEU A 876 -5.90 6.52 14.37
CA LEU A 876 -5.29 7.63 15.10
C LEU A 876 -5.20 7.32 16.60
N CYS A 877 -6.33 7.03 17.22
CA CYS A 877 -6.43 6.56 18.61
C CYS A 877 -7.76 5.84 18.83
N ASP A 878 -7.91 5.15 19.96
CA ASP A 878 -9.06 4.31 20.32
C ASP A 878 -10.38 5.10 20.42
N CYS A 879 -10.33 6.37 20.81
CA CYS A 879 -11.49 7.20 21.07
C CYS A 879 -11.93 8.09 19.87
N VAL A 880 -11.21 8.07 18.75
CA VAL A 880 -11.59 8.81 17.53
C VAL A 880 -12.23 7.87 16.52
N ARG A 881 -13.54 8.02 16.36
CA ARG A 881 -14.40 7.15 15.52
C ARG A 881 -14.54 7.65 14.07
N ALA A 882 -14.30 8.95 13.85
CA ALA A 882 -14.40 9.57 12.53
C ALA A 882 -13.08 10.25 12.14
N ASN A 883 -12.53 9.89 10.98
CA ASN A 883 -11.27 10.42 10.48
C ASN A 883 -11.43 10.95 9.05
N TYR A 884 -11.00 12.18 8.81
CA TYR A 884 -11.10 12.84 7.51
C TYR A 884 -9.73 13.18 6.95
N LEU A 885 -9.50 12.79 5.69
CA LEU A 885 -8.36 13.23 4.90
C LEU A 885 -8.70 14.57 4.24
N ALA A 886 -7.84 15.56 4.40
CA ALA A 886 -8.04 16.91 3.85
C ALA A 886 -6.71 17.54 3.41
N SER A 887 -6.77 18.61 2.61
CA SER A 887 -5.57 19.40 2.28
C SER A 887 -4.96 20.04 3.55
N PRO A 888 -3.64 20.29 3.60
CA PRO A 888 -3.02 21.05 4.69
C PRO A 888 -3.77 22.34 5.10
N PRO A 889 -4.19 23.24 4.17
CA PRO A 889 -4.96 24.42 4.57
C PRO A 889 -6.35 24.09 5.14
N LEU A 890 -7.00 23.00 4.68
CA LEU A 890 -8.27 22.56 5.27
C LEU A 890 -8.10 21.94 6.66
N VAL A 891 -7.00 21.23 6.92
CA VAL A 891 -6.67 20.76 8.28
C VAL A 891 -6.57 21.96 9.23
N VAL A 892 -5.90 23.03 8.82
CA VAL A 892 -5.81 24.28 9.59
C VAL A 892 -7.20 24.91 9.76
N ALA A 893 -8.01 24.99 8.70
CA ALA A 893 -9.36 25.55 8.77
C ALA A 893 -10.28 24.78 9.74
N TYR A 894 -10.29 23.45 9.68
CA TYR A 894 -11.07 22.61 10.60
C TYR A 894 -10.55 22.66 12.04
N ALA A 895 -9.24 22.87 12.24
CA ALA A 895 -8.69 23.10 13.57
C ALA A 895 -9.17 24.43 14.17
N ILE A 896 -9.21 25.51 13.36
CA ILE A 896 -9.74 26.82 13.78
C ILE A 896 -11.24 26.72 14.09
N ALA A 897 -12.02 26.11 13.21
CA ALA A 897 -13.46 25.88 13.45
C ALA A 897 -13.71 24.98 14.68
N GLY A 898 -12.82 24.03 14.94
CA GLY A 898 -12.90 23.07 16.03
C GLY A 898 -14.00 22.02 15.88
N THR A 899 -14.63 21.95 14.70
CA THR A 899 -15.69 20.99 14.37
C THR A 899 -15.70 20.70 12.87
N VAL A 900 -16.05 19.48 12.49
CA VAL A 900 -16.34 19.13 11.10
C VAL A 900 -17.80 19.48 10.75
N ASN A 901 -18.67 19.67 11.73
CA ASN A 901 -20.10 20.01 11.55
C ASN A 901 -20.30 21.52 11.25
N ILE A 902 -19.65 22.02 10.20
CA ILE A 902 -19.65 23.43 9.76
C ILE A 902 -19.83 23.51 8.24
N ASP A 903 -20.59 24.50 7.78
CA ASP A 903 -20.66 24.92 6.38
C ASP A 903 -19.87 26.22 6.18
N PHE A 904 -18.68 26.11 5.56
CA PHE A 904 -17.78 27.24 5.37
C PHE A 904 -18.32 28.34 4.43
N GLN A 905 -19.40 28.09 3.67
CA GLN A 905 -20.00 29.12 2.82
C GLN A 905 -20.88 30.08 3.62
N THR A 906 -21.61 29.52 4.59
CA THR A 906 -22.69 30.21 5.32
C THR A 906 -22.32 30.55 6.77
N GLU A 907 -21.39 29.81 7.37
CA GLU A 907 -20.98 29.97 8.77
C GLU A 907 -19.55 30.55 8.88
N PRO A 908 -19.32 31.50 9.82
CA PRO A 908 -17.99 32.05 10.04
C PRO A 908 -17.07 31.06 10.77
N LEU A 909 -15.76 31.15 10.51
CA LEU A 909 -14.72 30.47 11.29
C LEU A 909 -14.63 31.02 12.72
N GLY A 910 -14.93 32.31 12.86
CA GLY A 910 -14.94 33.03 14.14
C GLY A 910 -15.22 34.50 13.93
N ILE A 911 -15.05 35.27 15.00
CA ILE A 911 -15.31 36.71 15.03
C ILE A 911 -13.97 37.39 15.29
N ASP A 912 -13.65 38.44 14.54
CA ASP A 912 -12.43 39.23 14.74
C ASP A 912 -12.51 40.12 16.00
N LEU A 913 -11.41 40.83 16.29
CA LEU A 913 -11.33 41.76 17.42
C LEU A 913 -12.32 42.94 17.34
N ASN A 914 -12.86 43.23 16.15
CA ASN A 914 -13.80 44.31 15.88
C ASN A 914 -15.27 43.83 15.82
N GLY A 915 -15.53 42.55 16.08
CA GLY A 915 -16.88 41.97 16.01
C GLY A 915 -17.32 41.54 14.61
N LYS A 916 -16.44 41.55 13.61
CA LYS A 916 -16.73 41.12 12.23
C LYS A 916 -16.64 39.60 12.11
N ASN A 917 -17.65 39.00 11.46
CA ASN A 917 -17.63 37.60 11.06
C ASN A 917 -16.54 37.34 10.01
N ILE A 918 -15.63 36.42 10.29
CA ILE A 918 -14.56 35.99 9.39
C ILE A 918 -14.92 34.64 8.79
N TYR A 919 -15.04 34.59 7.47
CA TYR A 919 -15.34 33.38 6.71
C TYR A 919 -14.07 32.74 6.16
N LEU A 920 -14.14 31.47 5.75
CA LEU A 920 -13.00 30.77 5.14
C LEU A 920 -12.45 31.52 3.92
N ARG A 921 -13.34 32.07 3.08
CA ARG A 921 -12.99 32.87 1.90
C ARG A 921 -12.17 34.13 2.21
N ASP A 922 -12.29 34.67 3.42
CA ASP A 922 -11.58 35.90 3.82
C ASP A 922 -10.11 35.61 4.17
N VAL A 923 -9.78 34.36 4.52
CA VAL A 923 -8.44 33.93 4.96
C VAL A 923 -7.79 32.94 3.99
N TRP A 924 -8.50 32.50 2.95
CA TRP A 924 -7.96 31.58 1.95
C TRP A 924 -6.97 32.30 1.00
N PRO A 925 -5.76 31.76 0.76
CA PRO A 925 -4.81 32.36 -0.18
C PRO A 925 -5.22 32.12 -1.63
N THR A 926 -4.93 33.07 -2.52
CA THR A 926 -5.15 32.87 -3.97
C THR A 926 -3.99 32.09 -4.61
N ARG A 927 -4.19 31.52 -5.80
CA ARG A 927 -3.13 30.80 -6.52
C ARG A 927 -1.97 31.69 -6.92
N GLU A 928 -2.25 32.94 -7.28
CA GLU A 928 -1.25 33.93 -7.67
C GLU A 928 -0.37 34.31 -6.47
N GLU A 929 -0.99 34.55 -5.30
CA GLU A 929 -0.27 34.75 -4.04
C GLU A 929 0.65 33.56 -3.73
N LEU A 930 0.17 32.34 -3.95
CA LEU A 930 0.96 31.12 -3.71
C LEU A 930 2.13 30.97 -4.66
N GLN A 931 1.90 31.14 -5.96
CA GLN A 931 2.94 30.99 -6.96
C GLN A 931 4.05 32.01 -6.76
N GLN A 932 3.70 33.26 -6.42
CA GLN A 932 4.69 34.30 -6.14
C GLN A 932 5.56 33.94 -4.93
N VAL A 933 4.96 33.48 -3.83
CA VAL A 933 5.70 33.06 -2.63
C VAL A 933 6.54 31.81 -2.91
N GLU A 934 6.05 30.87 -3.72
CA GLU A 934 6.82 29.69 -4.09
C GLU A 934 8.04 30.06 -4.94
N GLU A 935 7.88 30.91 -5.95
CA GLU A 935 8.99 31.37 -6.81
C GLU A 935 10.04 32.20 -6.05
N GLU A 936 9.61 32.99 -5.07
CA GLU A 936 10.49 33.85 -4.27
C GLU A 936 11.24 33.08 -3.17
N TYR A 937 10.56 32.15 -2.48
CA TYR A 937 11.08 31.53 -1.25
C TYR A 937 11.48 30.06 -1.41
N VAL A 938 11.16 29.37 -2.52
CA VAL A 938 11.58 27.99 -2.80
C VAL A 938 12.68 28.02 -3.86
N ILE A 939 13.83 28.57 -3.49
CA ILE A 939 14.95 28.85 -4.40
C ILE A 939 16.02 27.75 -4.38
N SER A 940 16.76 27.63 -5.49
CA SER A 940 17.79 26.61 -5.71
C SER A 940 18.88 26.56 -4.63
N SER A 941 19.21 27.69 -4.01
CA SER A 941 20.19 27.74 -2.91
C SER A 941 19.78 26.90 -1.71
N MET A 942 18.48 26.76 -1.43
CA MET A 942 18.00 25.94 -0.32
C MET A 942 18.24 24.44 -0.56
N PHE A 943 18.05 23.97 -1.80
CA PHE A 943 18.36 22.58 -2.17
C PHE A 943 19.86 22.29 -2.06
N LYS A 944 20.71 23.28 -2.38
CA LYS A 944 22.16 23.18 -2.17
C LYS A 944 22.53 23.11 -0.69
N GLU A 945 21.94 23.95 0.16
CA GLU A 945 22.17 23.90 1.61
C GLU A 945 21.70 22.59 2.25
N LEU A 946 20.56 22.05 1.80
CA LEU A 946 20.06 20.75 2.23
C LEU A 946 21.05 19.65 1.85
N LYS A 947 21.51 19.66 0.59
CA LYS A 947 22.51 18.73 0.08
C LYS A 947 23.82 18.81 0.88
N GLU A 948 24.30 20.01 1.21
CA GLU A 948 25.46 20.18 2.07
C GLU A 948 25.22 19.64 3.50
N LYS A 949 24.04 19.88 4.08
CA LYS A 949 23.67 19.34 5.40
C LYS A 949 23.58 17.82 5.38
N MET A 950 23.12 17.23 4.28
CA MET A 950 23.07 15.79 4.08
C MET A 950 24.46 15.18 3.96
N GLU A 951 25.33 15.79 3.17
CA GLU A 951 26.74 15.39 3.02
C GLU A 951 27.50 15.49 4.35
N LYS A 952 27.22 16.55 5.14
CA LYS A 952 27.81 16.74 6.47
C LYS A 952 27.20 15.81 7.52
N GLY A 953 25.97 15.32 7.35
CA GLY A 953 25.23 14.53 8.34
C GLY A 953 24.83 15.31 9.59
N ASN A 954 23.96 14.73 10.43
CA ASN A 954 23.63 15.33 11.72
C ASN A 954 24.69 14.98 12.79
N LYS A 955 24.87 15.85 13.80
CA LYS A 955 25.91 15.66 14.84
C LYS A 955 25.81 14.29 15.51
N ARG A 956 24.60 13.87 15.92
CA ARG A 956 24.37 12.59 16.62
C ARG A 956 24.75 11.38 15.77
N TRP A 957 24.43 11.40 14.47
CA TRP A 957 24.83 10.40 13.50
C TRP A 957 26.33 10.38 13.32
N ASN A 958 26.97 11.53 13.15
CA ASN A 958 28.42 11.61 12.96
C ASN A 958 29.20 11.11 14.18
N PHE A 959 28.74 11.43 15.40
CA PHE A 959 29.31 10.95 16.66
C PHE A 959 28.93 9.51 17.02
N LEU A 960 27.97 8.89 16.33
CA LEU A 960 27.63 7.49 16.57
C LEU A 960 28.81 6.60 16.18
N GLU A 961 29.46 5.97 17.15
CA GLU A 961 30.53 5.03 16.86
C GLU A 961 29.97 3.81 16.12
N ALA A 962 30.66 3.41 15.05
CA ALA A 962 30.33 2.22 14.28
C ALA A 962 31.62 1.50 13.88
N PRO A 963 31.64 0.16 13.91
CA PRO A 963 32.79 -0.61 13.46
C PRO A 963 33.15 -0.29 11.99
N GLU A 964 34.40 -0.54 11.61
CA GLU A 964 34.88 -0.43 10.22
C GLU A 964 35.35 -1.78 9.67
N SER A 965 35.17 -2.86 10.45
CA SER A 965 35.55 -4.20 10.06
C SER A 965 34.71 -4.71 8.88
N VAL A 966 35.36 -5.46 7.98
CA VAL A 966 34.72 -6.10 6.82
C VAL A 966 33.55 -7.01 7.21
N LEU A 967 33.73 -7.74 8.32
CA LEU A 967 32.67 -8.53 8.94
C LEU A 967 32.03 -7.73 10.07
N PHE A 968 30.74 -7.92 10.28
CA PHE A 968 30.03 -7.29 11.38
C PHE A 968 30.41 -7.97 12.71
N PRO A 969 30.83 -7.22 13.75
CA PRO A 969 31.13 -7.82 15.05
C PRO A 969 29.83 -8.09 15.83
N TRP A 970 29.23 -9.26 15.61
CA TRP A 970 27.97 -9.64 16.28
C TRP A 970 28.07 -9.59 17.81
N ASP A 971 27.18 -8.83 18.45
CA ASP A 971 27.05 -8.81 19.91
C ASP A 971 26.05 -9.89 20.37
N LEU A 972 26.54 -10.90 21.11
CA LEU A 972 25.72 -11.97 21.66
C LEU A 972 24.69 -11.49 22.70
N LYS A 973 24.88 -10.31 23.28
CA LYS A 973 23.94 -9.68 24.21
C LYS A 973 22.84 -8.90 23.48
N SER A 974 23.02 -8.63 22.19
CA SER A 974 22.06 -7.89 21.40
C SER A 974 20.67 -8.52 21.46
N THR A 975 19.67 -7.62 21.51
CA THR A 975 18.27 -7.96 21.31
C THR A 975 17.69 -7.37 20.02
N TYR A 976 18.50 -6.71 19.20
CA TYR A 976 18.08 -6.07 17.94
C TYR A 976 18.74 -6.66 16.69
N ILE A 977 20.04 -6.93 16.72
CA ILE A 977 20.84 -7.37 15.59
C ILE A 977 21.52 -8.71 15.93
N ARG A 978 21.15 -9.77 15.23
CA ARG A 978 21.71 -11.12 15.41
C ARG A 978 22.02 -11.75 14.07
N CYS A 979 23.07 -12.58 14.04
CA CYS A 979 23.40 -13.37 12.86
C CYS A 979 22.33 -14.45 12.68
N PRO A 980 21.58 -14.47 11.57
CA PRO A 980 20.61 -15.51 11.28
C PRO A 980 21.29 -16.81 10.86
N SER A 981 20.65 -17.94 11.15
CA SER A 981 21.14 -19.28 10.82
C SER A 981 20.86 -19.72 9.37
N PHE A 982 20.67 -18.80 8.43
CA PHE A 982 20.31 -19.13 7.04
C PHE A 982 21.42 -19.88 6.30
N PHE A 983 22.68 -19.62 6.66
CA PHE A 983 23.86 -20.16 5.98
C PHE A 983 24.59 -21.27 6.74
N ASP A 984 24.11 -21.70 7.91
CA ASP A 984 24.80 -22.68 8.77
C ASP A 984 25.09 -24.02 8.08
N LYS A 985 24.25 -24.37 7.10
CA LYS A 985 24.35 -25.61 6.30
C LYS A 985 24.80 -25.35 4.86
N LEU A 986 25.31 -24.15 4.56
CA LEU A 986 25.77 -23.81 3.22
C LEU A 986 27.03 -24.60 2.88
N ALA A 987 26.98 -25.35 1.79
CA ALA A 987 28.12 -26.01 1.17
C ALA A 987 28.46 -25.33 -0.18
N LYS A 988 29.72 -25.45 -0.63
CA LYS A 988 30.20 -24.88 -1.90
C LYS A 988 29.33 -25.34 -3.08
N GLU A 989 29.12 -26.64 -3.18
CA GLU A 989 28.21 -27.24 -4.15
C GLU A 989 26.82 -27.44 -3.54
N PRO A 990 25.73 -27.28 -4.32
CA PRO A 990 24.39 -27.60 -3.86
C PRO A 990 24.25 -29.10 -3.61
N VAL A 991 23.64 -29.45 -2.47
CA VAL A 991 23.31 -30.84 -2.14
C VAL A 991 22.10 -31.25 -2.98
N SER A 992 22.10 -32.50 -3.48
CA SER A 992 20.94 -33.08 -4.16
C SER A 992 19.68 -33.00 -3.30
N LEU A 993 18.54 -32.72 -3.94
CA LEU A 993 17.26 -32.55 -3.26
C LEU A 993 16.91 -33.78 -2.42
N GLN A 994 16.71 -33.57 -1.13
CA GLN A 994 16.34 -34.63 -0.19
C GLN A 994 14.81 -34.79 -0.16
N PRO A 995 14.30 -36.03 -0.05
CA PRO A 995 12.87 -36.23 0.17
C PRO A 995 12.47 -35.66 1.53
N ILE A 996 11.21 -35.22 1.63
CA ILE A 996 10.58 -34.92 2.91
C ILE A 996 9.94 -36.23 3.38
N GLU A 997 10.38 -36.78 4.50
CA GLU A 997 9.85 -38.06 5.03
C GLU A 997 9.15 -37.86 6.37
N ASN A 998 7.97 -38.47 6.52
CA ASN A 998 7.20 -38.54 7.76
C ASN A 998 6.96 -37.17 8.43
N ALA A 999 6.76 -36.13 7.62
CA ALA A 999 6.58 -34.77 8.12
C ALA A 999 5.24 -34.61 8.85
N HIS A 1000 5.24 -33.85 9.94
CA HIS A 1000 4.02 -33.47 10.65
C HIS A 1000 3.49 -32.13 10.16
N VAL A 1001 2.16 -31.97 10.17
CA VAL A 1001 1.52 -30.68 9.88
C VAL A 1001 1.62 -29.78 11.11
N LEU A 1002 2.37 -28.68 11.02
CA LEU A 1002 2.49 -27.70 12.10
C LEU A 1002 1.20 -26.89 12.26
N LEU A 1003 0.58 -26.51 11.14
CA LEU A 1003 -0.63 -25.70 11.09
C LEU A 1003 -1.57 -26.20 10.01
N TYR A 1004 -2.86 -26.30 10.33
CA TYR A 1004 -3.92 -26.54 9.36
C TYR A 1004 -4.82 -25.31 9.27
N LEU A 1005 -4.68 -24.54 8.20
CA LEU A 1005 -5.27 -23.23 8.02
C LEU A 1005 -6.46 -23.25 7.04
N GLY A 1006 -7.25 -22.18 7.09
CA GLY A 1006 -8.35 -21.92 6.17
C GLY A 1006 -7.94 -21.11 4.94
N ASP A 1007 -8.92 -20.43 4.35
CA ASP A 1007 -8.72 -19.52 3.22
C ASP A 1007 -8.19 -18.15 3.65
N SER A 1008 -7.59 -17.43 2.72
CA SER A 1008 -7.19 -16.02 2.83
C SER A 1008 -6.33 -15.71 4.06
N VAL A 1009 -5.43 -16.63 4.41
CA VAL A 1009 -4.42 -16.40 5.45
C VAL A 1009 -3.52 -15.26 4.99
N THR A 1010 -3.58 -14.14 5.69
CA THR A 1010 -2.81 -12.95 5.33
C THR A 1010 -1.37 -13.00 5.83
N THR A 1011 -0.48 -12.20 5.23
CA THR A 1011 0.90 -12.01 5.71
C THR A 1011 0.98 -11.45 7.14
N ASP A 1012 -0.05 -10.72 7.61
CA ASP A 1012 -0.18 -10.31 9.01
C ASP A 1012 -0.46 -11.47 9.97
N HIS A 1013 -1.14 -12.53 9.52
CA HIS A 1013 -1.32 -13.74 10.32
C HIS A 1013 -0.01 -14.52 10.43
N ILE A 1014 0.77 -14.56 9.35
CA ILE A 1014 2.05 -15.28 9.27
C ILE A 1014 3.15 -14.53 10.05
N SER A 1015 3.29 -13.21 9.84
CA SER A 1015 4.33 -12.37 10.45
C SER A 1015 3.74 -11.03 10.92
N PRO A 1016 3.27 -10.93 12.17
CA PRO A 1016 2.76 -9.69 12.75
C PRO A 1016 3.86 -8.62 12.85
N ALA A 1017 3.51 -7.35 12.66
CA ALA A 1017 4.46 -6.21 12.73
C ALA A 1017 4.29 -5.30 13.95
N GLY A 1018 3.12 -5.36 14.61
CA GLY A 1018 2.74 -4.48 15.72
C GLY A 1018 3.42 -4.82 17.05
N SER A 1019 2.82 -4.34 18.15
CA SER A 1019 3.31 -4.56 19.51
C SER A 1019 3.41 -6.04 19.88
N ILE A 1020 4.40 -6.38 20.70
CA ILE A 1020 4.61 -7.74 21.20
C ILE A 1020 3.67 -8.00 22.38
N ALA A 1021 2.80 -9.01 22.25
CA ALA A 1021 1.85 -9.39 23.29
C ALA A 1021 2.57 -9.96 24.52
N ARG A 1022 2.18 -9.54 25.74
CA ARG A 1022 2.88 -9.90 26.99
C ARG A 1022 2.93 -11.39 27.28
N ASN A 1023 1.95 -12.15 26.79
CA ASN A 1023 1.84 -13.59 26.98
C ASN A 1023 2.43 -14.41 25.81
N SER A 1024 3.15 -13.79 24.88
CA SER A 1024 3.73 -14.47 23.71
C SER A 1024 5.12 -15.07 23.99
N ALA A 1025 5.52 -16.05 23.17
CA ALA A 1025 6.87 -16.61 23.17
C ALA A 1025 7.97 -15.53 23.02
N ALA A 1026 7.74 -14.50 22.19
CA ALA A 1026 8.68 -13.38 22.02
C ALA A 1026 8.82 -12.55 23.30
N ALA A 1027 7.71 -12.28 24.01
CA ALA A 1027 7.76 -11.58 25.29
C ALA A 1027 8.51 -12.39 26.36
N LYS A 1028 8.30 -13.72 26.42
CA LYS A 1028 9.07 -14.60 27.33
C LYS A 1028 10.57 -14.51 27.04
N TYR A 1029 10.97 -14.58 25.76
CA TYR A 1029 12.37 -14.44 25.35
C TYR A 1029 12.98 -13.09 25.76
N LEU A 1030 12.28 -11.98 25.51
CA LEU A 1030 12.76 -10.64 25.86
C LEU A 1030 12.82 -10.43 27.38
N THR A 1031 11.85 -10.97 28.12
CA THR A 1031 11.85 -10.95 29.60
C THR A 1031 13.04 -11.73 30.16
N ASN A 1032 13.36 -12.89 29.60
CA ASN A 1032 14.54 -13.67 29.99
C ASN A 1032 15.86 -12.97 29.65
N LYS A 1033 15.85 -11.99 28.74
CA LYS A 1033 16.97 -11.10 28.44
C LYS A 1033 17.00 -9.84 29.33
N GLY A 1034 16.10 -9.74 30.32
CA GLY A 1034 16.04 -8.65 31.29
C GLY A 1034 15.24 -7.43 30.85
N LEU A 1035 14.47 -7.50 29.75
CA LEU A 1035 13.67 -6.39 29.25
C LEU A 1035 12.29 -6.35 29.90
N THR A 1036 11.82 -5.14 30.21
CA THR A 1036 10.45 -4.89 30.67
C THR A 1036 9.48 -4.76 29.49
N PRO A 1037 8.16 -4.92 29.69
CA PRO A 1037 7.17 -4.78 28.61
C PRO A 1037 7.20 -3.44 27.86
N ARG A 1038 7.68 -2.36 28.51
CA ARG A 1038 7.83 -1.05 27.85
C ARG A 1038 9.02 -1.02 26.87
N GLU A 1039 10.01 -1.89 27.08
CA GLU A 1039 11.23 -1.98 26.27
C GLU A 1039 11.11 -3.03 25.16
N PHE A 1040 10.02 -3.80 25.11
CA PHE A 1040 9.82 -4.81 24.06
C PHE A 1040 9.86 -4.20 22.65
N ASN A 1041 9.36 -2.98 22.51
CA ASN A 1041 9.18 -2.32 21.21
C ASN A 1041 8.19 -3.13 20.31
N SER A 1042 8.18 -2.90 19.00
CA SER A 1042 7.34 -3.63 18.04
C SER A 1042 8.08 -4.82 17.42
N TYR A 1043 7.35 -5.77 16.83
CA TYR A 1043 7.96 -6.80 15.97
C TYR A 1043 8.71 -6.16 14.79
N GLY A 1044 8.19 -5.09 14.20
CA GLY A 1044 8.87 -4.34 13.13
C GLY A 1044 10.28 -3.84 13.53
N ALA A 1045 10.42 -3.32 14.74
CA ALA A 1045 11.71 -2.84 15.26
C ALA A 1045 12.70 -3.98 15.56
N ARG A 1046 12.24 -5.23 15.63
CA ARG A 1046 13.02 -6.42 16.01
C ARG A 1046 13.41 -7.29 14.80
N ARG A 1047 13.21 -6.82 13.58
CA ARG A 1047 13.44 -7.60 12.34
C ARG A 1047 14.88 -8.04 12.08
N GLY A 1048 15.86 -7.39 12.69
CA GLY A 1048 17.27 -7.84 12.66
C GLY A 1048 17.59 -8.95 13.65
N ASN A 1049 16.60 -9.41 14.43
CA ASN A 1049 16.75 -10.45 15.44
C ASN A 1049 15.84 -11.63 15.08
N ASP A 1050 16.45 -12.64 14.47
CA ASP A 1050 15.80 -13.87 14.04
C ASP A 1050 15.08 -14.61 15.19
N ALA A 1051 15.67 -14.61 16.40
CA ALA A 1051 15.10 -15.27 17.55
C ALA A 1051 13.76 -14.66 17.99
N VAL A 1052 13.60 -13.34 17.89
CA VAL A 1052 12.34 -12.65 18.19
C VAL A 1052 11.32 -12.87 17.08
N MET A 1053 11.75 -12.73 15.82
CA MET A 1053 10.84 -12.83 14.67
C MET A 1053 10.30 -14.24 14.44
N THR A 1054 11.14 -15.27 14.65
CA THR A 1054 10.69 -16.67 14.59
C THR A 1054 9.66 -16.96 15.69
N ARG A 1055 9.84 -16.41 16.89
CA ARG A 1055 8.85 -16.47 17.99
C ARG A 1055 7.57 -15.67 17.73
N GLY A 1056 7.65 -14.66 16.87
CA GLY A 1056 6.51 -13.89 16.37
C GLY A 1056 5.77 -14.54 15.21
N THR A 1057 6.38 -15.54 14.55
CA THR A 1057 5.80 -16.19 13.38
C THR A 1057 4.57 -16.99 13.79
N PHE A 1058 3.43 -16.75 13.12
CA PHE A 1058 2.11 -17.27 13.48
C PHE A 1058 1.64 -16.90 14.89
N ALA A 1059 2.21 -15.84 15.49
CA ALA A 1059 1.82 -15.36 16.83
C ALA A 1059 0.62 -14.39 16.82
N ASN A 1060 -0.04 -14.20 15.66
CA ASN A 1060 -1.18 -13.31 15.56
C ASN A 1060 -2.38 -13.87 16.35
N ILE A 1061 -2.94 -13.08 17.25
CA ILE A 1061 -4.07 -13.47 18.10
C ILE A 1061 -5.34 -13.86 17.31
N LYS A 1062 -5.44 -13.43 16.05
CA LYS A 1062 -6.55 -13.73 15.14
C LYS A 1062 -6.29 -14.96 14.25
N LEU A 1063 -5.14 -15.63 14.38
CA LEU A 1063 -4.83 -16.83 13.60
C LEU A 1063 -5.88 -17.92 13.85
N LEU A 1064 -6.52 -18.40 12.79
CA LEU A 1064 -7.49 -19.48 12.86
C LEU A 1064 -6.84 -20.80 12.43
N ASN A 1065 -6.33 -21.54 13.42
CA ASN A 1065 -5.82 -22.90 13.21
C ASN A 1065 -6.95 -23.92 13.42
N LYS A 1066 -7.25 -24.73 12.40
CA LYS A 1066 -8.32 -25.73 12.41
C LYS A 1066 -8.11 -26.82 13.46
N PHE A 1067 -6.87 -27.09 13.90
CA PHE A 1067 -6.62 -27.98 15.04
C PHE A 1067 -7.17 -27.46 16.37
N ILE A 1068 -7.28 -26.14 16.51
CA ILE A 1068 -7.75 -25.47 17.73
C ILE A 1068 -9.25 -25.14 17.63
N GLY A 1069 -9.76 -24.90 16.43
CA GLY A 1069 -11.18 -24.63 16.14
C GLY A 1069 -11.64 -23.20 16.47
N LYS A 1070 -10.79 -22.38 17.12
CA LYS A 1070 -11.05 -20.97 17.42
C LYS A 1070 -9.81 -20.10 17.15
N PRO A 1071 -9.95 -18.78 16.96
CA PRO A 1071 -8.82 -17.88 16.80
C PRO A 1071 -7.87 -17.95 18.00
N ALA A 1072 -6.64 -18.39 17.76
CA ALA A 1072 -5.58 -18.49 18.76
C ALA A 1072 -4.22 -18.67 18.06
N PRO A 1073 -3.14 -18.04 18.56
CA PRO A 1073 -1.79 -18.21 18.04
C PRO A 1073 -1.13 -19.51 18.53
N LYS A 1074 -1.86 -20.64 18.39
CA LYS A 1074 -1.52 -21.93 19.00
C LYS A 1074 -1.68 -23.08 18.03
N THR A 1075 -1.01 -24.19 18.33
CA THR A 1075 -1.15 -25.47 17.63
C THR A 1075 -0.99 -26.65 18.57
N VAL A 1076 -1.17 -27.86 18.05
CA VAL A 1076 -1.03 -29.11 18.79
C VAL A 1076 0.30 -29.77 18.42
N HIS A 1077 1.11 -30.09 19.43
CA HIS A 1077 2.27 -30.96 19.26
C HIS A 1077 1.82 -32.42 19.33
N PHE A 1078 1.61 -33.06 18.18
CA PHE A 1078 0.93 -34.35 18.06
C PHE A 1078 1.60 -35.48 18.84
N PRO A 1079 2.94 -35.63 18.85
CA PRO A 1079 3.59 -36.68 19.65
C PRO A 1079 3.26 -36.60 21.15
N SER A 1080 3.09 -35.38 21.69
CA SER A 1080 2.77 -35.16 23.11
C SER A 1080 1.28 -34.94 23.42
N GLY A 1081 0.47 -34.60 22.41
CA GLY A 1081 -0.91 -34.15 22.57
C GLY A 1081 -1.09 -32.73 23.16
N GLN A 1082 -0.02 -32.02 23.49
CA GLN A 1082 -0.11 -30.70 24.14
C GLN A 1082 -0.49 -29.59 23.15
N THR A 1083 -1.30 -28.64 23.62
CA THR A 1083 -1.59 -27.39 22.89
C THR A 1083 -0.64 -26.29 23.35
N LEU A 1084 0.22 -25.82 22.45
CA LEU A 1084 1.31 -24.89 22.72
C LEU A 1084 1.23 -23.66 21.80
N ASP A 1085 2.02 -22.63 22.10
CA ASP A 1085 2.26 -21.57 21.12
C ASP A 1085 2.96 -22.17 19.89
N VAL A 1086 2.70 -21.63 18.69
CA VAL A 1086 3.20 -22.25 17.44
C VAL A 1086 4.73 -22.43 17.44
N PHE A 1087 5.46 -21.41 17.92
CA PHE A 1087 6.91 -21.48 18.08
C PHE A 1087 7.36 -22.62 19.02
N GLU A 1088 6.70 -22.78 20.17
CA GLU A 1088 7.06 -23.79 21.18
C GLU A 1088 6.83 -25.20 20.64
N ALA A 1089 5.73 -25.42 19.90
CA ALA A 1089 5.48 -26.68 19.22
C ALA A 1089 6.54 -26.98 18.14
N ALA A 1090 6.89 -25.98 17.32
CA ALA A 1090 7.92 -26.14 16.29
C ALA A 1090 9.30 -26.45 16.90
N GLU A 1091 9.66 -25.82 18.01
CA GLU A 1091 10.91 -26.09 18.72
C GLU A 1091 10.99 -27.55 19.24
N LEU A 1092 9.88 -28.13 19.70
CA LEU A 1092 9.82 -29.54 20.10
C LEU A 1092 10.02 -30.46 18.89
N TYR A 1093 9.30 -30.25 17.80
CA TYR A 1093 9.49 -31.03 16.57
C TYR A 1093 10.92 -30.97 16.03
N GLN A 1094 11.57 -29.80 16.11
CA GLN A 1094 12.97 -29.65 15.72
C GLN A 1094 13.92 -30.47 16.60
N LYS A 1095 13.71 -30.48 17.93
CA LYS A 1095 14.49 -31.32 18.87
C LYS A 1095 14.30 -32.81 18.60
N GLU A 1096 13.13 -33.19 18.13
CA GLU A 1096 12.78 -34.57 17.76
C GLU A 1096 13.26 -34.94 16.34
N GLY A 1097 13.80 -33.99 15.56
CA GLY A 1097 14.27 -34.23 14.20
C GLY A 1097 13.14 -34.44 13.18
N ILE A 1098 11.92 -33.99 13.49
CA ILE A 1098 10.73 -34.22 12.68
C ILE A 1098 10.54 -33.06 11.67
N PRO A 1099 10.46 -33.34 10.35
CA PRO A 1099 10.17 -32.31 9.36
C PRO A 1099 8.75 -31.76 9.50
N LEU A 1100 8.55 -30.49 9.14
CA LEU A 1100 7.24 -29.83 9.25
C LEU A 1100 6.70 -29.39 7.89
N ILE A 1101 5.38 -29.44 7.75
CA ILE A 1101 4.63 -28.85 6.64
C ILE A 1101 3.45 -28.01 7.14
N ILE A 1102 2.86 -27.21 6.25
CA ILE A 1102 1.62 -26.47 6.52
C ILE A 1102 0.55 -26.88 5.51
N LEU A 1103 -0.69 -27.09 5.98
CA LEU A 1103 -1.86 -27.21 5.12
C LEU A 1103 -2.63 -25.88 5.12
N ALA A 1104 -3.02 -25.38 3.95
CA ALA A 1104 -3.77 -24.13 3.82
C ALA A 1104 -4.88 -24.21 2.76
N GLY A 1105 -5.86 -23.31 2.84
CA GLY A 1105 -6.91 -23.17 1.84
C GLY A 1105 -6.48 -22.31 0.66
N LYS A 1106 -7.40 -21.48 0.17
CA LYS A 1106 -7.20 -20.60 -0.99
C LYS A 1106 -6.47 -19.32 -0.61
N LYS A 1107 -5.72 -18.75 -1.56
CA LYS A 1107 -5.03 -17.44 -1.43
C LYS A 1107 -4.16 -17.36 -0.17
N TYR A 1108 -3.36 -18.39 0.10
CA TYR A 1108 -2.41 -18.38 1.20
C TYR A 1108 -1.33 -17.30 0.97
N GLY A 1109 -1.10 -16.45 1.98
CA GLY A 1109 -0.12 -15.36 1.92
C GLY A 1109 -0.65 -14.01 1.44
N LEU A 1110 -1.95 -13.74 1.57
CA LEU A 1110 -2.55 -12.50 1.07
C LEU A 1110 -2.03 -11.24 1.82
N GLY A 1111 -1.67 -10.17 1.12
CA GLY A 1111 -1.43 -8.85 1.74
C GLY A 1111 -0.04 -8.29 1.47
N SER A 1112 0.42 -7.38 2.34
CA SER A 1112 1.70 -6.68 2.15
C SER A 1112 2.87 -7.66 2.13
N SER A 1113 3.79 -7.45 1.21
CA SER A 1113 5.01 -8.26 1.11
C SER A 1113 5.95 -7.97 2.28
N ARG A 1114 6.25 -9.02 3.07
CA ARG A 1114 7.12 -8.96 4.27
C ARG A 1114 8.04 -10.17 4.27
N ASP A 1115 9.32 -9.93 4.46
CA ASP A 1115 10.37 -10.93 4.45
C ASP A 1115 10.17 -12.08 5.46
N TRP A 1116 9.78 -11.73 6.67
CA TRP A 1116 9.55 -12.68 7.76
C TRP A 1116 8.36 -13.62 7.54
N THR A 1117 7.54 -13.41 6.48
CA THR A 1117 6.47 -14.33 6.11
C THR A 1117 6.98 -15.63 5.51
N ALA A 1118 8.19 -15.65 4.95
CA ALA A 1118 8.86 -16.87 4.48
C ALA A 1118 10.05 -17.27 5.38
N LYS A 1119 10.86 -16.29 5.83
CA LYS A 1119 11.98 -16.53 6.75
C LYS A 1119 11.52 -17.13 8.09
N GLY A 1120 10.38 -16.67 8.60
CA GLY A 1120 9.77 -17.19 9.83
C GLY A 1120 9.42 -18.68 9.75
N PRO A 1121 8.54 -19.11 8.82
CA PRO A 1121 8.24 -20.53 8.62
C PRO A 1121 9.47 -21.39 8.34
N PHE A 1122 10.46 -20.86 7.60
CA PHE A 1122 11.72 -21.56 7.35
C PHE A 1122 12.48 -21.86 8.65
N LEU A 1123 12.62 -20.88 9.55
CA LEU A 1123 13.27 -21.05 10.85
C LEU A 1123 12.44 -21.84 11.85
N LEU A 1124 11.11 -21.91 11.68
CA LEU A 1124 10.27 -22.88 12.38
C LEU A 1124 10.50 -24.33 11.88
N GLY A 1125 11.24 -24.54 10.80
CA GLY A 1125 11.58 -25.86 10.25
C GLY A 1125 10.59 -26.37 9.20
N VAL A 1126 9.70 -25.52 8.70
CA VAL A 1126 8.76 -25.86 7.63
C VAL A 1126 9.53 -26.12 6.34
N LYS A 1127 9.23 -27.24 5.67
CA LYS A 1127 9.87 -27.69 4.42
C LYS A 1127 8.98 -27.54 3.19
N ALA A 1128 7.67 -27.63 3.38
CA ALA A 1128 6.69 -27.41 2.32
C ALA A 1128 5.41 -26.79 2.87
N VAL A 1129 4.71 -26.05 2.02
CA VAL A 1129 3.33 -25.64 2.24
C VAL A 1129 2.48 -26.37 1.20
N ILE A 1130 1.32 -26.90 1.57
CA ILE A 1130 0.34 -27.48 0.65
C ILE A 1130 -0.93 -26.63 0.75
N ALA A 1131 -1.26 -25.92 -0.32
CA ALA A 1131 -2.40 -25.00 -0.36
C ALA A 1131 -3.31 -25.27 -1.55
N GLU A 1132 -4.56 -24.78 -1.52
CA GLU A 1132 -5.43 -24.79 -2.71
C GLU A 1132 -4.97 -23.76 -3.74
N SER A 1133 -4.44 -22.63 -3.26
CA SER A 1133 -3.81 -21.58 -4.09
C SER A 1133 -2.97 -20.65 -3.23
N TYR A 1134 -1.98 -20.02 -3.85
CA TYR A 1134 -1.12 -19.02 -3.24
C TYR A 1134 -1.45 -17.63 -3.76
N GLU A 1135 -1.15 -16.62 -2.94
CA GLU A 1135 -0.86 -15.29 -3.47
C GLU A 1135 0.51 -15.34 -4.18
N LYS A 1136 0.63 -14.67 -5.34
CA LYS A 1136 1.75 -14.81 -6.27
C LYS A 1136 3.08 -14.39 -5.64
N ILE A 1137 3.09 -13.22 -5.01
CA ILE A 1137 4.27 -12.66 -4.36
C ILE A 1137 4.73 -13.59 -3.22
N HIS A 1138 3.81 -14.02 -2.36
CA HIS A 1138 4.17 -14.89 -1.23
C HIS A 1138 4.74 -16.24 -1.69
N LYS A 1139 4.21 -16.81 -2.79
CA LYS A 1139 4.75 -18.04 -3.39
C LYS A 1139 6.22 -17.87 -3.77
N GLY A 1140 6.58 -16.76 -4.43
CA GLY A 1140 7.96 -16.43 -4.79
C GLY A 1140 8.88 -16.35 -3.55
N HIS A 1141 8.38 -15.84 -2.42
CA HIS A 1141 9.16 -15.80 -1.17
C HIS A 1141 9.43 -17.18 -0.58
N LEU A 1142 8.45 -18.08 -0.62
CA LEU A 1142 8.61 -19.45 -0.15
C LEU A 1142 9.72 -20.14 -0.95
N ILE A 1143 9.68 -20.02 -2.28
CA ILE A 1143 10.73 -20.52 -3.18
C ILE A 1143 12.08 -19.87 -2.84
N GLY A 1144 12.07 -18.54 -2.67
CA GLY A 1144 13.26 -17.74 -2.36
C GLY A 1144 13.98 -18.15 -1.06
N ILE A 1145 13.28 -18.72 -0.08
CA ILE A 1145 13.91 -19.22 1.15
C ILE A 1145 14.08 -20.76 1.17
N GLY A 1146 13.68 -21.46 0.10
CA GLY A 1146 13.82 -22.91 -0.01
C GLY A 1146 12.67 -23.73 0.60
N ILE A 1147 11.48 -23.16 0.75
CA ILE A 1147 10.25 -23.88 1.11
C ILE A 1147 9.50 -24.25 -0.19
N ALA A 1148 9.15 -25.52 -0.38
CA ALA A 1148 8.40 -25.95 -1.55
C ALA A 1148 6.93 -25.47 -1.49
N PRO A 1149 6.45 -24.65 -2.45
CA PRO A 1149 5.03 -24.37 -2.59
C PRO A 1149 4.36 -25.52 -3.36
N LEU A 1150 3.56 -26.32 -2.66
CA LEU A 1150 2.79 -27.40 -3.25
C LEU A 1150 1.33 -26.99 -3.34
N GLN A 1151 0.67 -27.31 -4.45
CA GLN A 1151 -0.72 -26.97 -4.71
C GLN A 1151 -1.54 -28.24 -4.96
N PHE A 1152 -2.72 -28.34 -4.34
CA PHE A 1152 -3.66 -29.43 -4.66
C PHE A 1152 -4.04 -29.40 -6.14
N LEU A 1153 -4.35 -30.57 -6.72
CA LEU A 1153 -4.85 -30.64 -8.09
C LEU A 1153 -6.17 -29.86 -8.23
N PRO A 1154 -6.48 -29.33 -9.43
CA PRO A 1154 -7.72 -28.59 -9.65
C PRO A 1154 -8.97 -29.37 -9.21
N GLY A 1155 -9.69 -28.84 -8.23
CA GLY A 1155 -10.91 -29.46 -7.67
C GLY A 1155 -10.68 -30.30 -6.41
N GLU A 1156 -9.42 -30.54 -6.03
CA GLU A 1156 -9.05 -31.20 -4.79
C GLU A 1156 -8.71 -30.19 -3.68
N ASN A 1157 -8.88 -30.61 -2.44
CA ASN A 1157 -8.40 -29.91 -1.25
C ASN A 1157 -8.35 -30.88 -0.07
N ALA A 1158 -7.86 -30.41 1.08
CA ALA A 1158 -7.76 -31.23 2.28
C ALA A 1158 -9.07 -31.91 2.69
N ASN A 1159 -10.22 -31.23 2.59
CA ASN A 1159 -11.52 -31.81 2.95
C ASN A 1159 -11.97 -32.89 1.95
N VAL A 1160 -11.84 -32.64 0.64
CA VAL A 1160 -12.18 -33.60 -0.43
C VAL A 1160 -11.34 -34.86 -0.32
N LEU A 1161 -10.05 -34.68 -0.01
CA LEU A 1161 -9.11 -35.76 0.22
C LEU A 1161 -9.21 -36.33 1.64
N GLY A 1162 -10.16 -35.90 2.48
CA GLY A 1162 -10.31 -36.41 3.86
C GLY A 1162 -9.04 -36.29 4.71
N LEU A 1163 -8.16 -35.34 4.41
CA LEU A 1163 -6.94 -35.07 5.17
C LEU A 1163 -7.33 -34.34 6.46
N THR A 1164 -6.98 -34.94 7.58
CA THR A 1164 -7.23 -34.35 8.90
C THR A 1164 -6.11 -33.42 9.35
N GLY A 1165 -4.93 -33.56 8.75
CA GLY A 1165 -3.68 -32.91 9.14
C GLY A 1165 -2.95 -33.62 10.29
N LYS A 1166 -3.52 -34.71 10.83
CA LYS A 1166 -2.89 -35.51 11.89
C LYS A 1166 -1.99 -36.62 11.34
N GLU A 1167 -2.06 -36.87 10.04
CA GLU A 1167 -1.24 -37.83 9.32
C GLU A 1167 0.22 -37.35 9.27
N GLN A 1168 1.13 -38.28 8.99
CA GLN A 1168 2.50 -37.94 8.59
C GLN A 1168 2.59 -37.97 7.06
N PHE A 1169 3.29 -37.00 6.48
CA PHE A 1169 3.34 -36.75 5.04
C PHE A 1169 4.75 -36.94 4.50
N SER A 1170 4.87 -37.69 3.41
CA SER A 1170 6.13 -37.93 2.70
C SER A 1170 6.03 -37.48 1.25
N VAL A 1171 7.02 -36.71 0.79
CA VAL A 1171 7.12 -36.15 -0.56
C VAL A 1171 8.51 -36.47 -1.13
N SER A 1172 8.54 -37.12 -2.29
CA SER A 1172 9.78 -37.40 -3.01
C SER A 1172 9.94 -36.44 -4.17
N PHE A 1173 11.10 -35.79 -4.28
CA PHE A 1173 11.44 -34.92 -5.39
C PHE A 1173 12.27 -35.70 -6.42
N PRO A 1174 11.95 -35.63 -7.73
CA PRO A 1174 12.80 -36.22 -8.76
C PRO A 1174 14.11 -35.44 -8.90
N GLN A 1175 15.12 -36.11 -9.48
CA GLN A 1175 16.45 -35.52 -9.70
C GLN A 1175 16.38 -34.28 -10.61
N GLU A 1176 15.55 -34.34 -11.65
CA GLU A 1176 15.24 -33.20 -12.50
C GLU A 1176 13.87 -32.61 -12.14
N LEU A 1177 13.89 -31.43 -11.52
CA LEU A 1177 12.71 -30.58 -11.40
C LEU A 1177 12.54 -29.71 -12.64
N PHE A 1178 11.32 -29.69 -13.18
CA PHE A 1178 10.86 -28.76 -14.21
C PHE A 1178 9.61 -28.01 -13.73
N PRO A 1179 9.29 -26.85 -14.32
CA PRO A 1179 8.13 -26.04 -13.94
C PRO A 1179 6.80 -26.81 -13.96
N GLY A 1180 5.97 -26.63 -12.94
CA GLY A 1180 4.64 -27.23 -12.83
C GLY A 1180 4.61 -28.77 -12.70
N ILE A 1181 5.72 -29.40 -12.30
CA ILE A 1181 5.80 -30.85 -12.11
C ILE A 1181 4.79 -31.34 -11.05
N THR A 1182 4.14 -32.47 -11.34
CA THR A 1182 3.26 -33.16 -10.38
C THR A 1182 4.09 -34.11 -9.51
N LEU A 1183 3.90 -34.04 -8.19
CA LEU A 1183 4.54 -34.89 -7.18
C LEU A 1183 3.49 -35.71 -6.43
N ASP A 1184 3.83 -36.96 -6.09
CA ASP A 1184 2.97 -37.78 -5.24
C ASP A 1184 3.31 -37.60 -3.76
N ILE A 1185 2.27 -37.38 -2.96
CA ILE A 1185 2.34 -37.33 -1.51
C ILE A 1185 1.79 -38.63 -0.94
N LYS A 1186 2.59 -39.28 -0.10
CA LYS A 1186 2.18 -40.48 0.65
C LYS A 1186 1.94 -40.10 2.11
N THR A 1187 0.91 -40.65 2.70
CA THR A 1187 0.63 -40.51 4.14
C THR A 1187 0.87 -41.83 4.88
N ASN A 1188 1.18 -41.75 6.18
CA ASN A 1188 1.32 -42.95 7.02
C ASN A 1188 0.03 -43.78 7.19
N THR A 1189 -1.13 -43.24 6.80
CA THR A 1189 -2.41 -43.97 6.76
C THR A 1189 -2.58 -44.83 5.51
N GLY A 1190 -1.60 -44.81 4.59
CA GLY A 1190 -1.65 -45.51 3.30
C GLY A 1190 -2.30 -44.70 2.18
N LYS A 1191 -2.84 -43.51 2.46
CA LYS A 1191 -3.42 -42.63 1.43
C LYS A 1191 -2.32 -41.98 0.58
N VAL A 1192 -2.50 -42.01 -0.73
CA VAL A 1192 -1.65 -41.37 -1.73
C VAL A 1192 -2.48 -40.40 -2.56
N PHE A 1193 -1.95 -39.22 -2.82
CA PHE A 1193 -2.57 -38.21 -3.69
C PHE A 1193 -1.49 -37.35 -4.35
N SER A 1194 -1.83 -36.71 -5.46
CA SER A 1194 -0.87 -35.91 -6.23
C SER A 1194 -1.05 -34.41 -5.96
N VAL A 1195 0.04 -33.66 -6.03
CA VAL A 1195 0.08 -32.20 -5.92
C VAL A 1195 0.95 -31.62 -7.02
N ILE A 1196 0.75 -30.37 -7.36
CA ILE A 1196 1.61 -29.61 -8.29
C ILE A 1196 2.69 -28.92 -7.45
N ALA A 1197 3.96 -29.11 -7.79
CA ALA A 1197 5.02 -28.22 -7.31
C ALA A 1197 4.98 -26.93 -8.13
N SER A 1198 4.54 -25.84 -7.49
CA SER A 1198 4.15 -24.59 -8.17
C SER A 1198 5.34 -23.70 -8.59
N PHE A 1199 6.39 -24.29 -9.15
CA PHE A 1199 7.48 -23.57 -9.81
C PHE A 1199 7.06 -23.15 -11.23
N GLU A 1200 7.30 -21.89 -11.62
CA GLU A 1200 6.85 -21.33 -12.90
C GLU A 1200 7.92 -21.33 -13.99
N ASN A 1201 9.20 -21.32 -13.61
CA ASN A 1201 10.31 -21.23 -14.57
C ASN A 1201 11.61 -21.89 -14.04
N ASP A 1202 12.61 -21.99 -14.90
CA ASP A 1202 13.90 -22.64 -14.60
C ASP A 1202 14.71 -21.88 -13.54
N VAL A 1203 14.49 -20.58 -13.39
CA VAL A 1203 15.13 -19.75 -12.37
C VAL A 1203 14.63 -20.16 -10.99
N GLU A 1204 13.32 -20.31 -10.80
CA GLU A 1204 12.73 -20.77 -9.54
C GLU A 1204 13.15 -22.19 -9.16
N THR A 1205 13.19 -23.11 -10.13
CA THR A 1205 13.67 -24.47 -9.86
C THR A 1205 15.16 -24.49 -9.48
N THR A 1206 15.97 -23.62 -10.10
CA THR A 1206 17.40 -23.44 -9.75
C THR A 1206 17.57 -22.87 -8.35
N ILE A 1207 16.82 -21.81 -8.00
CA ILE A 1207 16.83 -21.20 -6.67
C ILE A 1207 16.46 -22.24 -5.61
N TYR A 1208 15.40 -23.02 -5.85
CA TYR A 1208 14.98 -24.06 -4.92
C TYR A 1208 16.04 -25.17 -4.76
N LYS A 1209 16.66 -25.64 -5.86
CA LYS A 1209 17.78 -26.61 -5.83
C LYS A 1209 18.97 -26.10 -5.03
N HIS A 1210 19.22 -24.79 -5.03
CA HIS A 1210 20.26 -24.16 -4.22
C HIS A 1210 19.87 -23.99 -2.74
N GLY A 1211 18.63 -24.32 -2.36
CA GLY A 1211 18.11 -24.15 -1.00
C GLY A 1211 17.72 -22.70 -0.69
N GLY A 1212 17.39 -21.91 -1.71
CA GLY A 1212 17.00 -20.51 -1.58
C GLY A 1212 17.95 -19.55 -2.30
N ILE A 1213 17.48 -18.32 -2.50
CA ILE A 1213 18.16 -17.25 -3.25
C ILE A 1213 19.44 -16.81 -2.56
N LEU A 1214 19.42 -16.70 -1.22
CA LEU A 1214 20.58 -16.33 -0.44
C LEU A 1214 21.73 -17.32 -0.63
N ASN A 1215 21.41 -18.61 -0.64
CA ASN A 1215 22.38 -19.68 -0.84
C ASN A 1215 22.88 -19.72 -2.29
N TYR A 1216 21.99 -19.48 -3.26
CA TYR A 1216 22.36 -19.35 -4.67
C TYR A 1216 23.38 -18.22 -4.88
N VAL A 1217 23.11 -17.05 -4.32
CA VAL A 1217 23.97 -15.86 -4.50
C VAL A 1217 25.26 -15.98 -3.71
N ALA A 1218 25.22 -16.49 -2.48
CA ALA A 1218 26.44 -16.75 -1.69
C ALA A 1218 27.43 -17.64 -2.46
N ARG A 1219 26.95 -18.69 -3.14
CA ARG A 1219 27.78 -19.56 -3.98
C ARG A 1219 28.40 -18.84 -5.19
N ARG A 1220 27.72 -17.84 -5.76
CA ARG A 1220 28.27 -17.05 -6.88
C ARG A 1220 29.43 -16.13 -6.47
N PHE A 1221 29.59 -15.86 -5.17
CA PHE A 1221 30.70 -15.07 -4.63
C PHE A 1221 31.91 -15.93 -4.21
N LEU A 1222 31.76 -17.25 -4.11
CA LEU A 1222 32.84 -18.21 -3.92
C LEU A 1222 33.65 -18.35 -5.20
#